data_AF-A0A0M0J725-F1
#
_entry.id   AF-A0A0M0J725-F1
#
_cell.length_a   1.000
_cell.length_b   1.000
_cell.length_c   1.000
_cell.angle_alpha   90.00
_cell.angle_beta   90.00
_cell.angle_gamma   90.00
#
_symmetry.space_group_name_H-M   'P 1'
#
loop_
_entity.id
_entity.type
_entity.pdbx_description
1 polymer ?
#
loop_
_entity_poly.entity_id
_entity_poly.type
_entity_poly.pdbx_seq_one_letter_code
_entity_poly.pdbx_strand_id
1 'polypeptide(L)'
;MSEAPKKMSKKEKEAAEAARLMAERQKAAEDAFSKADVDGSGAVDKEELKKLLWGLLQHQGHKCDATIINEFVEKEFGIADKDGSGDVDFDEFIEYYNKFVDRQTGGELTAAIDDAKKAAALKAEKAAIAEDDGVYVALHTVLTMLKQPSVGEYNGFTIPFKIGDSSEYSNPKAEHGATSRGLILDLSRRAQRLLTPWGSFPIGYRLAFPGYQEKKPPEEDEGDKKKRGAKKTTPFPLITPASDGIAEADKQSLFFELAKLRLDAECLLVLRKLPNRCHFQVVEVLGVKQPKGEVVGISDPEAIKKLSDRWQAQRKKNPKDPRPELLGVTPQVALKCFDDQSDLVVNRLLDEAGRVMPHVAVHKEKLDILKKKKEVASKQGPKRFPEEDLHLALKAKRNDPTEAAKMLVEMARCENNTLDKRGGHSTRAGVRYALQLCNFDEEAALWYLKNSEKVVTPKLEYVSQRLGTASGLGYPTKMELESLLVVNRGEDGKVMAYLKREWKIAITFMCEILAAAEVEEMLTTEQCDTFAFSRPANAEDSMHVEELYLSDEFGRDKDKLIHFLTQAGTVIRRAQGTKPSRAETERLLREMNSESERVLAFLGSLDTMCDLAPKQGGATREDCARHLRNCEYDEANATELLKTIWKLANPKEPKPPPKGSKKPPQPWYSQECSALSSVFPSMSECEWALLGTRKQDAPGKPLMLDKAVELLKKVDSLTAECREGKYPGVVREDLVWTLEPLVKRIDLSLNRDAKKLLTGISELHQKGKESGVSTGRVELLTAFEKFKFDTEKSANYLNAIGTLMSRKAELGVVSREEVEADLEKNALDDVKVIKIFEEIAQLKAKSSEIGNASREEIKAMLSLAWGVEDRVTVTQRCLSTYRKLMQDDTQLMSLFGNGVGEPERQYLRESILRFLGDEEASLGYLKKVSEILGKGEALGWPSRELVVTTLDAHNLDLRKATAAIREEYHRVRDLQLKEEYAKNKAKQGATGGTAAE
;
A
#
# COMPACT_ATOMS: atom_id res chain seq x y z
N MET A 1 12.40 18.98 53.98
CA MET A 1 12.55 19.39 52.57
C MET A 1 11.34 18.86 51.81
N SER A 2 10.35 19.71 51.51
CA SER A 2 9.13 19.32 50.78
C SER A 2 9.26 19.72 49.32
N GLU A 3 9.39 18.75 48.43
CA GLU A 3 9.43 18.98 46.97
C GLU A 3 8.13 19.64 46.49
N ALA A 4 8.24 20.77 45.81
CA ALA A 4 7.09 21.48 45.27
C ALA A 4 6.54 20.77 44.01
N PRO A 5 5.20 20.64 43.87
CA PRO A 5 4.58 19.79 42.85
C PRO A 5 4.78 20.31 41.42
N LYS A 6 5.19 19.42 40.51
CA LYS A 6 5.27 19.67 39.05
C LYS A 6 3.90 20.10 38.49
N LYS A 7 3.86 21.21 37.72
CA LYS A 7 2.65 21.64 37.01
C LYS A 7 2.37 20.71 35.81
N MET A 8 1.42 19.79 35.99
CA MET A 8 0.87 18.94 34.94
C MET A 8 0.26 19.77 33.80
N SER A 9 0.47 19.37 32.54
CA SER A 9 -0.14 19.99 31.36
C SER A 9 -1.67 19.88 31.39
N LYS A 10 -2.41 20.75 30.69
CA LYS A 10 -3.89 20.70 30.67
C LYS A 10 -4.42 19.31 30.30
N LYS A 11 -3.80 18.66 29.31
CA LYS A 11 -4.13 17.29 28.90
C LYS A 11 -3.77 16.23 29.95
N GLU A 12 -2.67 16.41 30.70
CA GLU A 12 -2.35 15.54 31.84
C GLU A 12 -3.24 15.78 33.05
N LYS A 13 -3.76 17.00 33.24
CA LYS A 13 -4.77 17.30 34.27
C LYS A 13 -6.10 16.66 33.93
N GLU A 14 -6.56 16.77 32.69
CA GLU A 14 -7.78 16.10 32.22
C GLU A 14 -7.65 14.57 32.30
N ALA A 15 -6.48 14.02 31.92
CA ALA A 15 -6.23 12.58 32.07
C ALA A 15 -6.13 12.15 33.54
N ALA A 16 -5.52 12.95 34.42
CA ALA A 16 -5.43 12.66 35.84
C ALA A 16 -6.81 12.80 36.53
N GLU A 17 -7.64 13.74 36.09
CA GLU A 17 -9.01 13.92 36.56
C GLU A 17 -9.90 12.76 36.10
N ALA A 18 -9.78 12.33 34.84
CA ALA A 18 -10.45 11.13 34.34
C ALA A 18 -10.00 9.86 35.08
N ALA A 19 -8.70 9.71 35.35
CA ALA A 19 -8.17 8.59 36.12
C ALA A 19 -8.66 8.62 37.58
N ARG A 20 -8.76 9.81 38.19
CA ARG A 20 -9.32 9.96 39.54
C ARG A 20 -10.80 9.60 39.58
N LEU A 21 -11.57 10.04 38.58
CA LEU A 21 -12.99 9.74 38.46
C LEU A 21 -13.23 8.24 38.22
N MET A 22 -12.35 7.58 37.45
CA MET A 22 -12.36 6.12 37.29
C MET A 22 -12.08 5.39 38.60
N ALA A 23 -11.08 5.82 39.36
CA ALA A 23 -10.77 5.23 40.66
C ALA A 23 -11.92 5.43 41.67
N GLU A 24 -12.54 6.62 41.68
CA GLU A 24 -13.73 6.90 42.50
C GLU A 24 -14.91 6.01 42.10
N ARG A 25 -15.11 5.77 40.79
CA ARG A 25 -16.19 4.91 40.27
C ARG A 25 -15.96 3.43 40.55
N GLN A 26 -14.72 2.96 40.39
CA GLN A 26 -14.34 1.58 40.73
C GLN A 26 -14.53 1.34 42.22
N LYS A 27 -14.10 2.28 43.06
CA LYS A 27 -14.35 2.21 44.50
C LYS A 27 -15.84 2.23 44.84
N ALA A 28 -16.65 3.02 44.15
CA ALA A 28 -18.10 3.01 44.33
C ALA A 28 -18.74 1.68 43.88
N ALA A 29 -18.20 1.05 42.83
CA ALA A 29 -18.62 -0.28 42.40
C ALA A 29 -18.21 -1.35 43.43
N GLU A 30 -17.00 -1.28 43.99
CA GLU A 30 -16.55 -2.14 45.10
C GLU A 30 -17.46 -1.98 46.33
N ASP A 31 -17.72 -0.75 46.76
CA ASP A 31 -18.60 -0.46 47.90
C ASP A 31 -20.05 -0.92 47.64
N ALA A 32 -20.51 -0.88 46.39
CA ALA A 32 -21.82 -1.37 46.00
C ALA A 32 -21.87 -2.91 45.99
N PHE A 33 -20.84 -3.55 45.44
CA PHE A 33 -20.68 -5.00 45.39
C PHE A 33 -20.62 -5.59 46.79
N SER A 34 -19.76 -5.05 47.67
CA SER A 34 -19.65 -5.49 49.07
C SER A 34 -20.91 -5.26 49.91
N LYS A 35 -21.84 -4.41 49.45
CA LYS A 35 -23.17 -4.26 50.07
C LYS A 35 -24.20 -5.22 49.49
N ALA A 36 -24.01 -5.65 48.25
CA ALA A 36 -24.89 -6.58 47.55
C ALA A 36 -24.63 -8.01 48.01
N ASP A 37 -23.36 -8.39 48.07
CA ASP A 37 -22.84 -9.68 48.55
C ASP A 37 -22.98 -9.73 50.08
N VAL A 38 -24.19 -10.06 50.56
CA VAL A 38 -24.53 -10.09 51.98
C VAL A 38 -23.96 -11.33 52.65
N ASP A 39 -23.81 -12.41 51.89
CA ASP A 39 -23.28 -13.67 52.40
C ASP A 39 -21.74 -13.76 52.32
N GLY A 40 -21.08 -12.86 51.58
CA GLY A 40 -19.62 -12.79 51.45
C GLY A 40 -19.06 -13.90 50.56
N SER A 41 -19.86 -14.40 49.63
CA SER A 41 -19.48 -15.47 48.70
C SER A 41 -18.44 -15.03 47.67
N GLY A 42 -18.30 -13.72 47.44
CA GLY A 42 -17.49 -13.16 46.36
C GLY A 42 -18.20 -13.13 45.01
N ALA A 43 -19.49 -13.46 44.97
CA ALA A 43 -20.38 -13.31 43.83
C ALA A 43 -21.73 -12.75 44.34
N VAL A 44 -22.54 -12.19 43.45
CA VAL A 44 -23.85 -11.62 43.80
C VAL A 44 -24.93 -12.48 43.20
N ASP A 45 -25.73 -13.11 44.05
CA ASP A 45 -26.86 -13.91 43.60
C ASP A 45 -28.00 -13.03 43.06
N LYS A 46 -28.98 -13.65 42.43
CA LYS A 46 -30.11 -12.95 41.82
C LYS A 46 -30.99 -12.17 42.80
N GLU A 47 -31.15 -12.65 44.04
CA GLU A 47 -31.96 -11.97 45.05
C GLU A 47 -31.18 -10.83 45.73
N GLU A 48 -29.86 -10.95 45.81
CA GLU A 48 -28.94 -9.90 46.24
C GLU A 48 -28.88 -8.76 45.23
N LEU A 49 -28.75 -9.08 43.93
CA LEU A 49 -28.81 -8.06 42.86
C LEU A 49 -30.16 -7.34 42.86
N LYS A 50 -31.26 -8.06 43.11
CA LYS A 50 -32.60 -7.49 43.25
C LYS A 50 -32.70 -6.50 44.40
N LYS A 51 -32.16 -6.82 45.57
CA LYS A 51 -32.14 -5.91 46.72
C LYS A 51 -31.31 -4.67 46.43
N LEU A 52 -30.17 -4.83 45.75
CA LEU A 52 -29.31 -3.72 45.34
C LEU A 52 -30.02 -2.78 44.36
N LEU A 53 -30.62 -3.32 43.29
CA LEU A 53 -31.36 -2.53 42.29
C LEU A 53 -32.58 -1.84 42.90
N TRP A 54 -33.29 -2.54 43.79
CA TRP A 54 -34.40 -1.96 44.55
C TRP A 54 -33.94 -0.78 45.41
N GLY A 55 -32.82 -0.93 46.13
CA GLY A 55 -32.24 0.13 46.96
C GLY A 55 -31.82 1.35 46.13
N LEU A 56 -31.19 1.14 44.98
CA LEU A 56 -30.79 2.23 44.07
C LEU A 56 -32.02 3.00 43.52
N LEU A 57 -33.07 2.29 43.09
CA LEU A 57 -34.29 2.91 42.58
C LEU A 57 -35.06 3.68 43.66
N GLN A 58 -35.08 3.17 44.90
CA GLN A 58 -35.69 3.87 46.03
C GLN A 58 -34.93 5.14 46.40
N HIS A 59 -33.60 5.12 46.38
CA HIS A 59 -32.78 6.30 46.63
C HIS A 59 -33.00 7.41 45.58
N GLN A 60 -33.43 7.04 44.37
CA GLN A 60 -33.78 7.97 43.29
C GLN A 60 -35.26 8.41 43.30
N GLY A 61 -36.07 7.94 44.26
CA GLY A 61 -37.46 8.36 44.42
C GLY A 61 -38.45 7.71 43.45
N HIS A 62 -38.04 6.67 42.71
CA HIS A 62 -38.94 5.92 41.83
C HIS A 62 -39.82 4.96 42.64
N LYS A 63 -41.14 5.14 42.57
CA LYS A 63 -42.10 4.17 43.11
C LYS A 63 -42.35 3.10 42.05
N CYS A 64 -41.69 1.96 42.19
CA CYS A 64 -41.87 0.82 41.29
C CYS A 64 -42.69 -0.28 41.97
N ASP A 65 -43.56 -0.92 41.18
CA ASP A 65 -44.32 -2.09 41.62
C ASP A 65 -43.42 -3.34 41.64
N ALA A 66 -43.67 -4.27 42.57
CA ALA A 66 -42.84 -5.44 42.80
C ALA A 66 -42.73 -6.34 41.56
N THR A 67 -43.80 -6.43 40.76
CA THR A 67 -43.86 -7.22 39.54
C THR A 67 -42.91 -6.69 38.45
N ILE A 68 -42.89 -5.37 38.28
CA ILE A 68 -42.06 -4.68 37.29
C ILE A 68 -40.57 -4.85 37.66
N ILE A 69 -40.25 -4.83 38.95
CA ILE A 69 -38.87 -5.01 39.39
C ILE A 69 -38.40 -6.44 39.17
N ASN A 70 -39.24 -7.45 39.36
CA ASN A 70 -38.85 -8.83 39.05
C ASN A 70 -38.52 -9.00 37.55
N GLU A 71 -39.35 -8.47 36.65
CA GLU A 71 -39.08 -8.52 35.20
C GLU A 71 -37.82 -7.75 34.81
N PHE A 72 -37.58 -6.60 35.45
CA PHE A 72 -36.39 -5.80 35.24
C PHE A 72 -35.12 -6.52 35.73
N VAL A 73 -35.17 -7.11 36.92
CA VAL A 73 -34.07 -7.88 37.51
C VAL A 73 -33.74 -9.09 36.65
N GLU A 74 -34.73 -9.86 36.19
CA GLU A 74 -34.50 -11.00 35.28
C GLU A 74 -33.72 -10.59 34.03
N LYS A 75 -34.14 -9.49 33.42
CA LYS A 75 -33.51 -8.97 32.21
C LYS A 75 -32.09 -8.48 32.47
N GLU A 76 -31.89 -7.73 33.55
CA GLU A 76 -30.59 -7.15 33.88
C GLU A 76 -29.61 -8.18 34.42
N PHE A 77 -30.09 -9.19 35.15
CA PHE A 77 -29.28 -10.32 35.61
C PHE A 77 -28.72 -11.10 34.42
N GLY A 78 -29.54 -11.42 33.42
CA GLY A 78 -29.06 -12.08 32.19
C GLY A 78 -28.14 -11.23 31.31
N ILE A 79 -27.98 -9.93 31.61
CA ILE A 79 -26.97 -9.06 30.99
C ILE A 79 -25.68 -9.05 31.80
N ALA A 80 -25.78 -9.18 33.13
CA ALA A 80 -24.66 -9.17 34.05
C ALA A 80 -23.91 -10.51 34.06
N ASP A 81 -24.65 -11.62 34.21
CA ASP A 81 -24.15 -13.01 34.20
C ASP A 81 -23.84 -13.44 32.76
N LYS A 82 -22.57 -13.28 32.36
CA LYS A 82 -22.13 -13.56 30.98
C LYS A 82 -21.74 -15.00 30.78
N ASP A 83 -21.22 -15.63 31.83
CA ASP A 83 -20.79 -17.02 31.80
C ASP A 83 -21.95 -18.00 32.04
N GLY A 84 -23.11 -17.50 32.49
CA GLY A 84 -24.32 -18.27 32.75
C GLY A 84 -24.20 -19.12 34.02
N SER A 85 -23.35 -18.73 34.95
CA SER A 85 -23.10 -19.45 36.20
C SER A 85 -24.29 -19.39 37.16
N GLY A 86 -25.17 -18.41 37.00
CA GLY A 86 -26.30 -18.16 37.88
C GLY A 86 -25.99 -17.23 39.05
N ASP A 87 -24.75 -16.75 39.16
CA ASP A 87 -24.25 -15.74 40.10
C ASP A 87 -23.42 -14.71 39.32
N VAL A 88 -23.32 -13.47 39.80
CA VAL A 88 -22.54 -12.41 39.11
C VAL A 88 -21.24 -12.17 39.87
N ASP A 89 -20.10 -12.50 39.27
CA ASP A 89 -18.81 -12.24 39.90
C ASP A 89 -18.45 -10.74 39.92
N PHE A 90 -17.37 -10.38 40.60
CA PHE A 90 -16.97 -8.97 40.73
C PHE A 90 -16.60 -8.30 39.41
N ASP A 91 -15.97 -9.02 38.49
CA ASP A 91 -15.55 -8.49 37.19
C ASP A 91 -16.77 -8.25 36.28
N GLU A 92 -17.70 -9.20 36.28
CA GLU A 92 -19.01 -9.09 35.63
C GLU A 92 -19.83 -7.93 36.20
N PHE A 93 -19.86 -7.79 37.53
CA PHE A 93 -20.56 -6.71 38.21
C PHE A 93 -20.00 -5.33 37.87
N ILE A 94 -18.67 -5.16 37.79
CA ILE A 94 -18.07 -3.87 37.40
C ILE A 94 -18.49 -3.49 35.99
N GLU A 95 -18.46 -4.43 35.05
CA GLU A 95 -18.83 -4.13 33.67
C GLU A 95 -20.32 -3.78 33.56
N TYR A 96 -21.16 -4.51 34.28
CA TYR A 96 -22.58 -4.22 34.40
C TYR A 96 -22.83 -2.84 35.02
N TYR A 97 -22.21 -2.54 36.17
CA TYR A 97 -22.36 -1.30 36.91
C TYR A 97 -21.92 -0.08 36.09
N ASN A 98 -20.82 -0.22 35.34
CA ASN A 98 -20.38 0.84 34.42
C ASN A 98 -21.43 1.10 33.34
N LYS A 99 -21.90 0.06 32.63
CA LYS A 99 -22.96 0.23 31.61
C LYS A 99 -24.26 0.76 32.20
N PHE A 100 -24.61 0.36 33.41
CA PHE A 100 -25.82 0.83 34.10
C PHE A 100 -25.72 2.32 34.42
N VAL A 101 -24.60 2.77 35.01
CA VAL A 101 -24.38 4.18 35.31
C VAL A 101 -24.22 5.01 34.04
N ASP A 102 -23.64 4.49 32.95
CA ASP A 102 -23.54 5.22 31.67
C ASP A 102 -24.90 5.38 30.99
N ARG A 103 -25.78 4.37 31.09
CA ARG A 103 -27.19 4.48 30.65
C ARG A 103 -27.94 5.58 31.43
N GLN A 104 -27.58 5.79 32.71
CA GLN A 104 -28.18 6.82 33.56
C GLN A 104 -27.60 8.23 33.31
N THR A 105 -26.32 8.33 32.96
CA THR A 105 -25.64 9.63 32.74
C THR A 105 -25.57 10.05 31.27
N GLY A 106 -26.18 9.29 30.35
CA GLY A 106 -26.22 9.63 28.92
C GLY A 106 -24.90 9.39 28.17
N GLY A 107 -24.00 8.56 28.71
CA GLY A 107 -22.75 8.16 28.05
C GLY A 107 -21.64 9.23 27.99
N GLU A 108 -21.80 10.37 28.65
CA GLU A 108 -20.80 11.45 28.67
C GLU A 108 -19.45 10.99 29.24
N LEU A 109 -19.48 10.08 30.21
CA LEU A 109 -18.29 9.61 30.92
C LEU A 109 -17.53 8.52 30.16
N THR A 110 -18.21 7.58 29.50
CA THR A 110 -17.56 6.59 28.61
C THR A 110 -16.92 7.25 27.40
N ALA A 111 -17.54 8.30 26.85
CA ALA A 111 -16.93 9.11 25.80
C ALA A 111 -15.61 9.74 26.27
N ALA A 112 -15.58 10.32 27.48
CA ALA A 112 -14.36 10.89 28.06
C ALA A 112 -13.27 9.82 28.33
N ILE A 113 -13.66 8.62 28.73
CA ILE A 113 -12.74 7.48 28.96
C ILE A 113 -12.17 6.96 27.64
N ASP A 114 -13.00 6.80 26.61
CA ASP A 114 -12.56 6.35 25.29
C ASP A 114 -11.67 7.40 24.62
N ASP A 115 -11.94 8.69 24.84
CA ASP A 115 -11.07 9.77 24.40
C ASP A 115 -9.75 9.80 25.17
N ALA A 116 -9.75 9.48 26.46
CA ALA A 116 -8.53 9.33 27.25
C ALA A 116 -7.71 8.09 26.83
N LYS A 117 -8.37 6.95 26.55
CA LYS A 117 -7.73 5.74 26.00
C LYS A 117 -7.18 5.98 24.61
N LYS A 118 -7.92 6.66 23.73
CA LYS A 118 -7.43 7.10 22.41
C LYS A 118 -6.28 8.07 22.54
N ALA A 119 -6.29 8.98 23.52
CA ALA A 119 -5.19 9.90 23.76
C ALA A 119 -3.93 9.20 24.30
N ALA A 120 -4.09 8.16 25.13
CA ALA A 120 -3.00 7.31 25.61
C ALA A 120 -2.46 6.40 24.51
N ALA A 121 -3.34 5.80 23.70
CA ALA A 121 -3.00 5.01 22.52
C ALA A 121 -2.29 5.88 21.48
N LEU A 122 -2.77 7.10 21.19
CA LEU A 122 -2.10 8.06 20.32
C LEU A 122 -0.76 8.53 20.89
N LYS A 123 -0.58 8.55 22.21
CA LYS A 123 0.72 8.87 22.85
C LYS A 123 1.68 7.69 22.75
N ALA A 124 1.21 6.45 22.90
CA ALA A 124 1.98 5.23 22.69
C ALA A 124 2.33 5.04 21.20
N GLU A 125 1.40 5.32 20.31
CA GLU A 125 1.55 5.31 18.85
C GLU A 125 2.49 6.44 18.40
N LYS A 126 2.40 7.66 18.96
CA LYS A 126 3.38 8.73 18.69
C LYS A 126 4.75 8.45 19.30
N ALA A 127 4.84 7.69 20.39
CA ALA A 127 6.10 7.22 20.93
C ALA A 127 6.71 6.12 20.05
N ALA A 128 5.89 5.24 19.48
CA ALA A 128 6.30 4.23 18.50
C ALA A 128 6.67 4.84 17.13
N ILE A 129 5.89 5.82 16.63
CA ILE A 129 6.16 6.55 15.38
C ILE A 129 7.36 7.49 15.52
N ALA A 130 7.67 7.98 16.72
CA ALA A 130 8.90 8.74 16.96
C ALA A 130 10.17 7.89 16.81
N GLU A 131 10.05 6.56 16.83
CA GLU A 131 11.12 5.62 16.50
C GLU A 131 11.08 5.13 15.04
N ASP A 132 10.04 5.47 14.28
CA ASP A 132 9.79 4.93 12.94
C ASP A 132 9.55 6.02 11.89
N ASP A 133 10.59 6.80 11.61
CA ASP A 133 10.68 7.56 10.37
C ASP A 133 10.90 6.52 9.26
N GLY A 134 10.00 6.37 8.27
CA GLY A 134 10.18 5.38 7.19
C GLY A 134 11.50 5.52 6.40
N VAL A 135 12.16 6.67 6.52
CA VAL A 135 13.53 6.91 6.03
C VAL A 135 14.58 6.21 6.91
N TYR A 136 14.37 6.14 8.23
CA TYR A 136 15.19 5.41 9.19
C TYR A 136 15.11 3.91 9.00
N VAL A 137 13.91 3.33 8.77
CA VAL A 137 13.76 1.91 8.41
C VAL A 137 14.53 1.60 7.14
N ALA A 138 14.32 2.39 6.07
CA ALA A 138 15.03 2.20 4.81
C ALA A 138 16.56 2.33 4.98
N LEU A 139 17.05 3.30 5.77
CA LEU A 139 18.48 3.47 6.04
C LEU A 139 19.05 2.33 6.91
N HIS A 140 18.30 1.88 7.91
CA HIS A 140 18.69 0.81 8.83
C HIS A 140 18.72 -0.52 8.10
N THR A 141 17.77 -0.79 7.22
CA THR A 141 17.77 -1.96 6.33
C THR A 141 19.02 -1.98 5.46
N VAL A 142 19.37 -0.87 4.80
CA VAL A 142 20.63 -0.75 4.02
C VAL A 142 21.88 -0.96 4.89
N LEU A 143 21.90 -0.39 6.09
CA LEU A 143 23.00 -0.55 7.06
C LEU A 143 23.14 -1.98 7.58
N THR A 144 22.03 -2.70 7.73
CA THR A 144 21.99 -4.09 8.22
C THR A 144 22.43 -5.06 7.12
N MET A 145 22.02 -4.81 5.87
CA MET A 145 22.50 -5.52 4.68
C MET A 145 24.02 -5.40 4.52
N LEU A 146 24.59 -4.21 4.72
CA LEU A 146 26.04 -3.99 4.66
C LEU A 146 26.84 -4.66 5.79
N LYS A 147 26.19 -5.10 6.87
CA LYS A 147 26.83 -5.82 7.99
C LYS A 147 26.85 -7.35 7.82
N GLN A 148 26.18 -7.91 6.81
CA GLN A 148 26.14 -9.35 6.62
C GLN A 148 27.56 -9.91 6.34
N PRO A 149 27.97 -11.05 6.96
CA PRO A 149 29.31 -11.62 6.80
C PRO A 149 29.67 -11.94 5.35
N SER A 150 28.70 -12.33 4.53
CA SER A 150 28.86 -12.54 3.08
C SER A 150 29.32 -11.28 2.35
N VAL A 151 28.85 -10.11 2.80
CA VAL A 151 29.26 -8.80 2.29
C VAL A 151 30.59 -8.35 2.93
N GLY A 152 30.86 -8.72 4.18
CA GLY A 152 32.12 -8.41 4.89
C GLY A 152 33.33 -9.20 4.38
N GLU A 153 33.17 -10.49 4.11
CA GLU A 153 34.23 -11.39 3.61
C GLU A 153 34.60 -11.09 2.15
N TYR A 154 33.65 -10.62 1.32
CA TYR A 154 33.93 -10.20 -0.05
C TYR A 154 34.63 -8.84 -0.15
N ASN A 155 34.55 -8.00 0.90
CA ASN A 155 34.97 -6.60 0.84
C ASN A 155 36.17 -6.25 1.75
N GLY A 156 36.70 -7.19 2.54
CA GLY A 156 37.86 -6.95 3.41
C GLY A 156 37.65 -5.78 4.38
N PHE A 157 36.41 -5.55 4.80
CA PHE A 157 36.03 -4.43 5.66
C PHE A 157 36.24 -4.80 7.13
N THR A 158 37.05 -4.04 7.87
CA THR A 158 37.14 -4.12 9.34
C THR A 158 36.72 -2.78 9.93
N ILE A 159 35.56 -2.74 10.62
CA ILE A 159 35.08 -1.54 11.32
C ILE A 159 35.93 -1.35 12.59
N PRO A 160 36.64 -0.22 12.79
CA PRO A 160 37.74 -0.14 13.76
C PRO A 160 37.31 0.14 15.21
N PHE A 161 36.06 -0.16 15.59
CA PHE A 161 35.63 -0.05 16.99
C PHE A 161 34.62 -1.15 17.35
N LYS A 162 34.85 -1.77 18.50
CA LYS A 162 33.85 -2.62 19.16
C LYS A 162 32.80 -1.70 19.79
N ILE A 163 31.57 -1.75 19.29
CA ILE A 163 30.42 -1.26 20.06
C ILE A 163 30.20 -2.31 21.15
N GLY A 164 30.57 -2.00 22.38
CA GLY A 164 30.44 -2.90 23.51
C GLY A 164 28.98 -3.06 23.90
N ASP A 165 28.59 -4.30 24.20
CA ASP A 165 27.36 -4.59 24.92
C ASP A 165 27.44 -3.99 26.33
N SER A 166 26.30 -3.49 26.80
CA SER A 166 25.97 -3.04 28.16
C SER A 166 25.97 -1.53 28.46
N SER A 167 24.92 -1.21 29.23
CA SER A 167 24.54 -0.01 29.92
C SER A 167 25.69 0.77 30.58
N GLU A 168 25.51 2.09 30.65
CA GLU A 168 26.34 3.11 31.31
C GLU A 168 27.41 3.79 30.45
N TYR A 169 27.01 4.86 29.76
CA TYR A 169 27.74 6.14 29.79
C TYR A 169 26.75 7.30 29.63
N SER A 170 26.93 8.32 30.48
CA SER A 170 26.24 9.60 30.47
C SER A 170 26.48 10.38 29.17
N ASN A 171 25.40 10.98 28.65
CA ASN A 171 25.36 11.88 27.49
C ASN A 171 26.62 12.77 27.35
N PRO A 172 27.25 12.83 26.15
CA PRO A 172 28.20 13.90 25.87
C PRO A 172 27.44 15.23 25.83
N LYS A 173 28.04 16.29 26.39
CA LYS A 173 27.44 17.64 26.45
C LYS A 173 27.05 18.14 25.06
N ALA A 174 25.95 18.89 25.01
CA ALA A 174 25.20 19.35 23.83
C ALA A 174 25.92 20.36 22.90
N GLU A 175 27.26 20.43 22.91
CA GLU A 175 28.00 21.42 22.13
C GLU A 175 28.35 20.93 20.71
N HIS A 176 28.07 19.68 20.36
CA HIS A 176 28.36 19.11 19.03
C HIS A 176 27.08 18.47 18.47
N GLY A 177 26.26 19.28 17.78
CA GLY A 177 24.97 18.86 17.21
C GLY A 177 25.10 17.74 16.18
N ALA A 178 24.92 16.50 16.62
CA ALA A 178 24.82 15.32 15.78
C ALA A 178 23.36 14.94 15.55
N THR A 179 22.93 14.97 14.29
CA THR A 179 21.69 14.34 13.81
C THR A 179 22.02 13.38 12.66
N SER A 180 21.36 12.24 12.64
CA SER A 180 21.58 11.03 11.84
C SER A 180 21.37 11.20 10.32
N ARG A 181 22.44 11.31 9.50
CA ARG A 181 22.35 11.16 8.02
C ARG A 181 23.64 10.63 7.36
N GLY A 182 23.53 9.45 6.75
CA GLY A 182 24.21 9.06 5.50
C GLY A 182 25.60 8.39 5.56
N LEU A 183 25.72 7.21 4.93
CA LEU A 183 26.96 6.56 4.49
C LEU A 183 27.11 6.78 2.97
N ILE A 184 28.29 7.18 2.49
CA ILE A 184 28.54 7.46 1.05
C ILE A 184 29.84 6.78 0.59
N LEU A 185 29.82 6.12 -0.56
CA LEU A 185 31.01 5.51 -1.18
C LEU A 185 31.56 6.43 -2.30
N ASP A 186 32.79 6.91 -2.15
CA ASP A 186 33.53 7.76 -3.10
C ASP A 186 34.40 6.89 -4.02
N LEU A 187 34.13 6.93 -5.33
CA LEU A 187 34.85 6.17 -6.36
C LEU A 187 35.66 7.06 -7.32
N SER A 188 35.98 8.30 -6.92
CA SER A 188 36.68 9.25 -7.80
C SER A 188 38.16 8.88 -8.05
N ARG A 189 38.71 9.36 -9.17
CA ARG A 189 39.88 8.80 -9.91
C ARG A 189 41.24 8.76 -9.20
N ARG A 190 41.37 9.04 -7.90
CA ARG A 190 42.67 8.95 -7.19
C ARG A 190 42.65 8.33 -5.79
N ALA A 191 41.51 8.14 -5.13
CA ALA A 191 41.41 7.35 -3.91
C ALA A 191 39.94 6.96 -3.66
N GLN A 192 39.65 5.66 -3.58
CA GLN A 192 38.32 5.19 -3.20
C GLN A 192 38.15 5.34 -1.68
N ARG A 193 37.05 5.91 -1.21
CA ARG A 193 36.85 6.19 0.23
C ARG A 193 35.39 5.96 0.65
N LEU A 194 35.17 5.58 1.91
CA LEU A 194 33.86 5.58 2.55
C LEU A 194 33.73 6.84 3.40
N LEU A 195 32.73 7.68 3.10
CA LEU A 195 32.41 8.90 3.83
C LEU A 195 31.27 8.61 4.81
N THR A 196 31.50 8.91 6.08
CA THR A 196 30.52 8.76 7.17
C THR A 196 30.32 10.11 7.85
N PRO A 197 29.29 10.26 8.72
CA PRO A 197 29.12 11.46 9.55
C PRO A 197 30.32 11.75 10.48
N TRP A 198 31.25 10.79 10.62
CA TRP A 198 32.41 10.85 11.51
C TRP A 198 33.76 10.94 10.78
N GLY A 199 33.79 10.98 9.43
CA GLY A 199 35.03 11.17 8.65
C GLY A 199 35.12 10.33 7.37
N SER A 200 36.23 10.50 6.62
CA SER A 200 36.54 9.75 5.38
C SER A 200 37.51 8.60 5.64
N PHE A 201 37.16 7.39 5.24
CA PHE A 201 37.99 6.18 5.35
C PHE A 201 38.50 5.75 3.97
N PRO A 202 39.81 5.65 3.72
CA PRO A 202 40.32 5.13 2.46
C PRO A 202 40.08 3.63 2.32
N ILE A 203 39.54 3.21 1.17
CA ILE A 203 39.35 1.80 0.79
C ILE A 203 40.64 1.34 0.10
N GLY A 204 41.26 0.28 0.60
CA GLY A 204 42.66 -0.11 0.30
C GLY A 204 42.96 -0.70 -1.08
N TYR A 205 42.03 -0.69 -2.04
CA TYR A 205 42.25 -1.29 -3.38
C TYR A 205 41.89 -0.34 -4.55
N ARG A 206 42.55 -0.52 -5.70
CA ARG A 206 42.22 0.11 -7.00
C ARG A 206 41.42 -0.89 -7.84
N LEU A 207 40.21 -0.52 -8.29
CA LEU A 207 39.46 -1.29 -9.30
C LEU A 207 40.24 -1.35 -10.63
N ALA A 208 40.58 -2.56 -11.10
CA ALA A 208 41.23 -2.79 -12.39
C ALA A 208 40.19 -3.19 -13.45
N PHE A 209 40.23 -2.54 -14.62
CA PHE A 209 39.49 -2.97 -15.82
C PHE A 209 40.31 -4.01 -16.60
N PRO A 210 39.70 -5.05 -17.19
CA PRO A 210 40.45 -6.06 -17.94
C PRO A 210 41.10 -5.42 -19.17
N GLY A 211 42.43 -5.55 -19.30
CA GLY A 211 43.19 -5.13 -20.48
C GLY A 211 44.33 -4.12 -20.28
N TYR A 212 44.71 -3.80 -19.04
CA TYR A 212 45.86 -2.93 -18.77
C TYR A 212 46.99 -3.69 -18.05
N GLN A 213 48.08 -3.99 -18.77
CA GLN A 213 49.36 -4.36 -18.16
C GLN A 213 50.36 -3.24 -18.46
N GLU A 214 50.79 -2.50 -17.43
CA GLU A 214 51.91 -1.57 -17.51
C GLU A 214 53.22 -2.36 -17.60
N LYS A 215 54.01 -2.14 -18.66
CA LYS A 215 55.39 -2.62 -18.73
C LYS A 215 56.23 -1.81 -17.72
N LYS A 216 56.83 -2.49 -16.74
CA LYS A 216 57.85 -1.90 -15.87
C LYS A 216 59.11 -1.54 -16.69
N PRO A 217 59.74 -0.38 -16.45
CA PRO A 217 61.09 -0.11 -16.95
C PRO A 217 62.13 -0.91 -16.12
N PRO A 218 63.33 -1.16 -16.66
CA PRO A 218 64.37 -1.91 -15.95
C PRO A 218 65.00 -0.99 -14.90
N GLU A 219 65.07 -1.44 -13.65
CA GLU A 219 65.91 -0.82 -12.62
C GLU A 219 67.20 -1.64 -12.46
N GLU A 220 68.30 -0.90 -12.44
CA GLU A 220 69.68 -1.35 -12.36
C GLU A 220 70.04 -1.81 -10.93
N ASP A 221 70.84 -2.88 -10.88
CA ASP A 221 71.45 -3.46 -9.69
C ASP A 221 72.54 -2.54 -9.09
N GLU A 222 72.48 -2.26 -7.79
CA GLU A 222 73.68 -2.10 -6.96
C GLU A 222 73.46 -2.62 -5.53
N GLY A 223 74.18 -3.69 -5.18
CA GLY A 223 75.14 -3.58 -4.06
C GLY A 223 74.78 -4.10 -2.66
N ASP A 224 74.99 -5.41 -2.45
CA ASP A 224 76.01 -5.94 -1.51
C ASP A 224 75.73 -6.00 0.02
N LYS A 225 75.49 -7.20 0.59
CA LYS A 225 76.42 -7.98 1.48
C LYS A 225 75.75 -8.92 2.51
N LYS A 226 76.17 -10.20 2.43
CA LYS A 226 76.56 -11.15 3.52
C LYS A 226 75.43 -11.70 4.44
N LYS A 227 75.36 -12.98 4.82
CA LYS A 227 76.31 -14.12 4.90
C LYS A 227 75.51 -15.42 5.17
N ARG A 228 75.94 -16.54 4.55
CA ARG A 228 76.09 -17.94 5.06
C ARG A 228 74.91 -18.59 5.83
N GLY A 229 74.43 -19.79 5.53
CA GLY A 229 74.84 -20.83 4.57
C GLY A 229 74.40 -22.23 5.01
N ALA A 230 74.26 -23.12 4.02
CA ALA A 230 74.37 -24.59 4.08
C ALA A 230 73.26 -25.35 4.85
N LYS A 231 72.68 -26.47 4.39
CA LYS A 231 73.24 -27.64 3.68
C LYS A 231 72.08 -28.55 3.20
N LYS A 232 72.23 -29.13 1.99
CA LYS A 232 72.06 -30.55 1.56
C LYS A 232 70.75 -31.29 1.95
N THR A 233 70.03 -32.08 1.13
CA THR A 233 70.34 -32.89 -0.08
C THR A 233 69.03 -33.58 -0.57
N THR A 234 68.72 -33.52 -1.89
CA THR A 234 68.22 -34.56 -2.87
C THR A 234 67.44 -35.82 -2.45
N PRO A 235 66.73 -36.59 -3.35
CA PRO A 235 66.33 -36.38 -4.76
C PRO A 235 64.86 -36.80 -5.15
N PHE A 236 64.49 -36.49 -6.41
CA PHE A 236 63.36 -36.94 -7.29
C PHE A 236 63.09 -38.48 -7.34
N PRO A 237 62.05 -39.07 -8.02
CA PRO A 237 61.30 -38.56 -9.21
C PRO A 237 59.80 -38.93 -9.44
N LEU A 238 59.22 -38.23 -10.44
CA LEU A 238 58.27 -38.63 -11.52
C LEU A 238 56.91 -39.30 -11.21
N ILE A 239 55.83 -38.68 -11.73
CA ILE A 239 54.86 -39.25 -12.70
C ILE A 239 54.02 -38.09 -13.30
N THR A 240 54.05 -37.95 -14.62
CA THR A 240 53.00 -37.38 -15.50
C THR A 240 52.20 -38.57 -16.08
N PRO A 241 50.91 -38.48 -16.52
CA PRO A 241 50.49 -37.57 -17.61
C PRO A 241 49.00 -37.09 -17.66
N ALA A 242 48.79 -36.14 -18.59
CA ALA A 242 47.61 -35.89 -19.45
C ALA A 242 46.25 -35.47 -18.83
N SER A 243 45.76 -34.27 -19.17
CA SER A 243 44.87 -34.02 -20.33
C SER A 243 44.16 -32.66 -20.23
N ASP A 244 44.21 -31.94 -21.36
CA ASP A 244 43.13 -31.19 -22.03
C ASP A 244 42.36 -30.06 -21.31
N GLY A 245 42.68 -28.83 -21.73
CA GLY A 245 41.75 -27.92 -22.41
C GLY A 245 40.44 -27.54 -21.72
N ILE A 246 40.43 -26.37 -21.07
CA ILE A 246 39.20 -25.58 -20.88
C ILE A 246 39.47 -24.16 -21.37
N ALA A 247 38.63 -23.75 -22.32
CA ALA A 247 38.60 -22.45 -22.95
C ALA A 247 38.38 -21.31 -21.95
N GLU A 248 39.08 -20.19 -22.17
CA GLU A 248 38.81 -18.92 -21.53
C GLU A 248 37.37 -18.47 -21.84
N ALA A 249 36.52 -18.47 -20.82
CA ALA A 249 35.19 -17.87 -20.90
C ALA A 249 35.30 -16.34 -20.85
N ASP A 250 34.81 -15.69 -21.91
CA ASP A 250 34.64 -14.25 -22.03
C ASP A 250 33.90 -13.67 -20.81
N LYS A 251 34.61 -12.86 -20.01
CA LYS A 251 34.00 -12.04 -18.96
C LYS A 251 33.53 -10.73 -19.58
N GLN A 252 32.28 -10.70 -20.04
CA GLN A 252 31.59 -9.46 -20.41
C GLN A 252 30.95 -8.81 -19.18
N SER A 253 30.98 -7.48 -19.13
CA SER A 253 30.50 -6.64 -18.02
C SER A 253 28.97 -6.57 -17.98
N LEU A 254 28.38 -7.03 -16.87
CA LEU A 254 26.94 -7.12 -16.55
C LEU A 254 26.14 -5.81 -16.73
N PHE A 255 26.81 -4.65 -16.68
CA PHE A 255 26.19 -3.32 -16.76
C PHE A 255 25.41 -3.08 -18.08
N PHE A 256 25.72 -3.81 -19.16
CA PHE A 256 25.05 -3.67 -20.45
C PHE A 256 23.85 -4.63 -20.65
N GLU A 257 23.72 -5.71 -19.86
CA GLU A 257 22.52 -6.59 -19.87
C GLU A 257 21.32 -5.91 -19.19
N LEU A 258 21.55 -5.00 -18.24
CA LEU A 258 20.48 -4.28 -17.52
C LEU A 258 19.63 -3.35 -18.41
N ALA A 259 20.13 -2.96 -19.59
CA ALA A 259 19.37 -2.16 -20.55
C ALA A 259 18.39 -3.00 -21.40
N LYS A 260 18.40 -4.34 -21.25
CA LYS A 260 17.73 -5.30 -22.12
C LYS A 260 16.24 -5.53 -21.81
N LEU A 261 15.75 -5.17 -20.62
CA LEU A 261 14.48 -5.71 -20.10
C LEU A 261 13.28 -4.75 -19.96
N ARG A 262 13.38 -3.46 -20.31
CA ARG A 262 12.26 -2.52 -20.04
C ARG A 262 11.94 -1.42 -21.07
N LEU A 263 12.36 -1.54 -22.33
CA LEU A 263 11.96 -0.58 -23.38
C LEU A 263 11.48 -1.30 -24.64
N ASP A 264 10.23 -1.05 -25.05
CA ASP A 264 9.61 -1.48 -26.31
C ASP A 264 10.24 -0.78 -27.54
N ALA A 265 11.55 -0.92 -27.73
CA ALA A 265 12.28 -0.34 -28.87
C ALA A 265 12.90 -1.44 -29.73
N GLU A 266 12.39 -1.59 -30.95
CA GLU A 266 12.91 -2.48 -31.99
C GLU A 266 14.23 -1.91 -32.59
N CYS A 267 15.40 -2.18 -31.96
CA CYS A 267 16.76 -2.30 -32.56
C CYS A 267 17.88 -2.14 -31.49
N LEU A 268 18.86 -3.06 -31.46
CA LEU A 268 20.06 -3.06 -30.57
C LEU A 268 21.30 -2.52 -31.31
N LEU A 269 22.27 -1.86 -30.64
CA LEU A 269 23.58 -1.46 -31.22
C LEU A 269 24.77 -2.05 -30.43
N VAL A 270 25.75 -2.62 -31.14
CA VAL A 270 27.03 -3.12 -30.58
C VAL A 270 28.09 -2.03 -30.71
N LEU A 271 28.80 -1.67 -29.63
CA LEU A 271 29.83 -0.62 -29.63
C LEU A 271 31.23 -1.16 -29.31
N ARG A 272 32.25 -0.74 -30.06
CA ARG A 272 33.67 -1.03 -29.82
C ARG A 272 34.44 0.23 -29.45
N LYS A 273 35.22 0.18 -28.36
CA LYS A 273 36.10 1.28 -27.97
C LYS A 273 37.37 1.29 -28.82
N LEU A 274 37.72 2.44 -29.39
CA LEU A 274 38.96 2.57 -30.17
C LEU A 274 40.16 2.85 -29.25
N PRO A 275 41.35 2.27 -29.52
CA PRO A 275 42.53 2.51 -28.69
C PRO A 275 42.98 3.98 -28.81
N ASN A 276 43.39 4.57 -27.69
CA ASN A 276 43.96 5.92 -27.56
C ASN A 276 43.03 7.13 -27.78
N ARG A 277 41.69 6.95 -27.81
CA ARG A 277 40.73 8.05 -27.67
C ARG A 277 39.52 7.63 -26.81
N CYS A 278 38.85 8.60 -26.19
CA CYS A 278 37.63 8.37 -25.39
C CYS A 278 36.35 8.32 -26.25
N HIS A 279 36.35 7.59 -27.36
CA HIS A 279 35.17 7.44 -28.25
C HIS A 279 34.91 5.96 -28.53
N PHE A 280 33.64 5.61 -28.77
CA PHE A 280 33.18 4.27 -29.15
C PHE A 280 32.60 4.31 -30.57
N GLN A 281 32.83 3.27 -31.35
CA GLN A 281 32.31 3.09 -32.71
C GLN A 281 31.21 2.03 -32.71
N VAL A 282 30.09 2.29 -33.38
CA VAL A 282 29.04 1.28 -33.61
C VAL A 282 29.55 0.24 -34.60
N VAL A 283 29.50 -1.04 -34.22
CA VAL A 283 29.97 -2.19 -35.00
C VAL A 283 28.81 -2.92 -35.68
N GLU A 284 27.67 -3.07 -35.02
CA GLU A 284 26.53 -3.82 -35.57
C GLU A 284 25.19 -3.36 -34.98
N VAL A 285 24.08 -3.53 -35.73
CA VAL A 285 22.70 -3.28 -35.28
C VAL A 285 21.92 -4.60 -35.27
N LEU A 286 21.51 -5.11 -34.10
CA LEU A 286 20.79 -6.39 -33.97
C LEU A 286 19.27 -6.17 -33.94
N GLY A 287 18.54 -6.86 -34.83
CA GLY A 287 17.09 -6.74 -34.99
C GLY A 287 16.55 -7.09 -36.39
N VAL A 288 17.41 -7.21 -37.40
CA VAL A 288 17.03 -7.71 -38.74
C VAL A 288 17.31 -9.21 -38.82
N LYS A 289 16.28 -10.03 -39.03
CA LYS A 289 16.43 -11.50 -39.17
C LYS A 289 17.35 -11.84 -40.35
N GLN A 290 18.58 -12.28 -40.07
CA GLN A 290 19.42 -12.96 -41.05
C GLN A 290 19.06 -14.46 -41.12
N PRO A 291 19.02 -15.07 -42.32
CA PRO A 291 18.80 -16.51 -42.44
C PRO A 291 20.03 -17.29 -41.96
N LYS A 292 19.78 -18.37 -41.22
CA LYS A 292 20.80 -19.22 -40.58
C LYS A 292 21.75 -19.86 -41.62
N GLY A 293 23.03 -19.53 -41.51
CA GLY A 293 24.15 -20.20 -42.16
C GLY A 293 25.46 -19.53 -41.73
N GLU A 294 26.48 -20.32 -41.36
CA GLU A 294 27.78 -19.83 -40.91
C GLU A 294 28.42 -18.89 -41.94
N VAL A 295 28.79 -17.68 -41.50
CA VAL A 295 29.56 -16.74 -42.32
C VAL A 295 31.03 -17.06 -42.15
N VAL A 296 31.58 -17.84 -43.08
CA VAL A 296 32.98 -17.72 -43.47
C VAL A 296 33.07 -16.49 -44.36
N GLY A 297 33.93 -15.52 -44.00
CA GLY A 297 34.12 -14.31 -44.78
C GLY A 297 34.63 -14.61 -46.18
N ILE A 298 33.78 -14.43 -47.20
CA ILE A 298 34.17 -14.51 -48.61
C ILE A 298 34.28 -13.08 -49.14
N SER A 299 35.50 -12.63 -49.40
CA SER A 299 35.82 -11.32 -49.98
C SER A 299 35.90 -11.33 -51.51
N ASP A 300 35.31 -12.33 -52.18
CA ASP A 300 35.33 -12.49 -53.64
C ASP A 300 34.02 -11.97 -54.28
N PRO A 301 34.07 -10.90 -55.11
CA PRO A 301 32.91 -10.35 -55.82
C PRO A 301 32.18 -11.36 -56.72
N GLU A 302 32.88 -12.37 -57.25
CA GLU A 302 32.30 -13.34 -58.16
C GLU A 302 31.43 -14.38 -57.42
N ALA A 303 31.81 -14.71 -56.19
CA ALA A 303 31.02 -15.54 -55.28
C ALA A 303 29.73 -14.83 -54.82
N ILE A 304 29.80 -13.50 -54.59
CA ILE A 304 28.62 -12.68 -54.26
C ILE A 304 27.63 -12.65 -55.43
N LYS A 305 28.13 -12.51 -56.66
CA LYS A 305 27.29 -12.56 -57.87
C LYS A 305 26.60 -13.92 -58.03
N LYS A 306 27.33 -15.03 -57.82
CA LYS A 306 26.74 -16.38 -57.83
C LYS A 306 25.65 -16.59 -56.77
N LEU A 307 25.84 -16.05 -55.56
CA LEU A 307 24.85 -16.10 -54.48
C LEU A 307 23.58 -15.29 -54.83
N SER A 308 23.75 -14.10 -55.40
CA SER A 308 22.67 -13.26 -55.91
C SER A 308 21.85 -13.98 -56.99
N ASP A 309 22.51 -14.59 -57.97
CA ASP A 309 21.85 -15.32 -59.05
C ASP A 309 21.09 -16.55 -58.54
N ARG A 310 21.65 -17.25 -57.55
CA ARG A 310 21.02 -18.42 -56.90
C ARG A 310 19.77 -18.04 -56.12
N TRP A 311 19.79 -16.88 -55.44
CA TRP A 311 18.64 -16.34 -54.71
C TRP A 311 17.52 -15.89 -55.64
N GLN A 312 17.85 -15.26 -56.78
CA GLN A 312 16.88 -14.90 -57.81
C GLN A 312 16.24 -16.14 -58.48
N ALA A 313 17.01 -17.20 -58.70
CA ALA A 313 16.50 -18.47 -59.21
C ALA A 313 15.54 -19.17 -58.22
N GLN A 314 15.76 -19.00 -56.92
CA GLN A 314 14.92 -19.58 -55.86
C GLN A 314 13.58 -18.85 -55.73
N ARG A 315 13.55 -17.52 -55.94
CA ARG A 315 12.31 -16.73 -56.03
C ARG A 315 11.43 -17.11 -57.23
N LYS A 316 12.03 -17.47 -58.38
CA LYS A 316 11.27 -17.98 -59.53
C LYS A 316 10.60 -19.34 -59.30
N LYS A 317 11.04 -20.11 -58.29
CA LYS A 317 10.52 -21.46 -58.01
C LYS A 317 9.36 -21.50 -57.01
N ASN A 318 9.07 -20.44 -56.26
CA ASN A 318 7.97 -20.39 -55.28
C ASN A 318 7.03 -19.19 -55.51
N PRO A 319 6.04 -19.29 -56.42
CA PRO A 319 5.16 -18.18 -56.79
C PRO A 319 3.97 -17.92 -55.83
N LYS A 320 3.93 -18.50 -54.62
CA LYS A 320 2.74 -18.49 -53.74
C LYS A 320 2.94 -17.90 -52.35
N ASP A 321 3.92 -17.02 -52.14
CA ASP A 321 4.08 -16.32 -50.87
C ASP A 321 3.37 -14.95 -50.90
N PRO A 322 2.26 -14.72 -50.16
CA PRO A 322 1.49 -13.49 -50.26
C PRO A 322 1.73 -12.59 -49.04
N ARG A 323 2.51 -11.51 -49.24
CA ARG A 323 2.27 -10.13 -48.75
C ARG A 323 3.52 -9.24 -48.96
N PRO A 324 3.39 -8.15 -49.73
CA PRO A 324 3.76 -6.84 -49.18
C PRO A 324 2.88 -5.70 -49.73
N GLU A 325 2.09 -5.03 -48.87
CA GLU A 325 1.42 -3.76 -49.23
C GLU A 325 1.39 -2.70 -48.11
N LEU A 326 2.18 -2.84 -47.05
CA LEU A 326 2.35 -1.76 -46.08
C LEU A 326 3.82 -1.35 -46.06
N LEU A 327 4.04 -0.04 -46.24
CA LEU A 327 5.32 0.67 -46.39
C LEU A 327 5.77 0.87 -47.85
N GLY A 328 5.01 1.69 -48.57
CA GLY A 328 5.47 2.31 -49.80
C GLY A 328 6.62 3.30 -49.53
N VAL A 329 7.86 2.84 -49.64
CA VAL A 329 9.04 3.67 -49.90
C VAL A 329 10.00 2.86 -50.79
N THR A 330 10.40 3.42 -51.93
CA THR A 330 11.31 2.78 -52.88
C THR A 330 12.77 2.82 -52.39
N PRO A 331 13.62 1.81 -52.69
CA PRO A 331 14.92 1.62 -52.03
C PRO A 331 16.06 2.57 -52.47
N GLN A 332 15.80 3.54 -53.36
CA GLN A 332 16.88 4.32 -53.98
C GLN A 332 17.22 5.65 -53.26
N VAL A 333 16.48 6.04 -52.22
CA VAL A 333 16.75 7.27 -51.45
C VAL A 333 17.52 7.00 -50.14
N ALA A 334 17.62 5.75 -49.68
CA ALA A 334 18.23 5.41 -48.40
C ALA A 334 19.78 5.32 -48.41
N LEU A 335 20.44 5.44 -49.57
CA LEU A 335 21.89 5.18 -49.71
C LEU A 335 22.79 6.42 -49.64
N LYS A 336 22.28 7.59 -49.21
CA LYS A 336 23.09 8.83 -49.08
C LYS A 336 23.10 9.51 -47.70
N CYS A 337 22.48 8.92 -46.68
CA CYS A 337 22.43 9.50 -45.34
C CYS A 337 22.79 8.46 -44.27
N PHE A 338 24.07 8.08 -44.14
CA PHE A 338 24.49 7.09 -43.14
C PHE A 338 25.84 7.40 -42.49
N ASP A 339 26.13 8.66 -42.16
CA ASP A 339 27.36 9.00 -41.41
C ASP A 339 27.16 9.65 -40.02
N ASP A 340 25.95 10.00 -39.54
CA ASP A 340 25.81 10.81 -38.29
C ASP A 340 24.55 10.50 -37.41
N GLN A 341 24.27 9.23 -37.03
CA GLN A 341 23.04 8.91 -36.25
C GLN A 341 23.19 8.22 -34.88
N SER A 342 24.38 7.93 -34.37
CA SER A 342 24.50 7.27 -33.04
C SER A 342 24.11 8.17 -31.86
N ASP A 343 24.22 9.49 -31.98
CA ASP A 343 23.96 10.42 -30.86
C ASP A 343 22.48 10.84 -30.75
N LEU A 344 21.63 10.51 -31.73
CA LEU A 344 20.22 10.93 -31.77
C LEU A 344 19.28 10.00 -30.98
N VAL A 345 19.64 8.73 -30.79
CA VAL A 345 18.74 7.72 -30.20
C VAL A 345 18.75 7.76 -28.66
N VAL A 346 19.92 7.91 -28.04
CA VAL A 346 20.05 8.06 -26.57
C VAL A 346 19.35 9.33 -26.09
N ASN A 347 19.45 10.42 -26.86
CA ASN A 347 18.78 11.68 -26.55
C ASN A 347 17.26 11.59 -26.73
N ARG A 348 16.75 10.70 -27.61
CA ARG A 348 15.32 10.49 -27.84
C ARG A 348 14.66 9.66 -26.73
N LEU A 349 15.35 8.63 -26.21
CA LEU A 349 14.89 7.83 -25.07
C LEU A 349 14.86 8.60 -23.74
N LEU A 350 15.74 9.61 -23.58
CA LEU A 350 15.74 10.50 -22.42
C LEU A 350 14.68 11.62 -22.52
N ASP A 351 14.29 12.02 -23.74
CA ASP A 351 13.21 12.99 -24.00
C ASP A 351 11.81 12.40 -23.67
N GLU A 352 11.57 11.11 -23.94
CA GLU A 352 10.27 10.45 -23.65
C GLU A 352 10.02 10.24 -22.15
N ALA A 353 11.06 10.30 -21.31
CA ALA A 353 10.97 10.18 -19.86
C ALA A 353 10.64 11.51 -19.13
N GLY A 354 10.42 12.62 -19.85
CA GLY A 354 9.94 13.89 -19.29
C GLY A 354 10.85 14.56 -18.25
N ARG A 355 12.16 14.23 -18.22
CA ARG A 355 13.12 14.78 -17.23
C ARG A 355 13.75 16.09 -17.71
N VAL A 356 14.13 16.95 -16.75
CA VAL A 356 14.89 18.18 -16.99
C VAL A 356 16.20 17.87 -17.73
N MET A 357 16.45 18.62 -18.82
CA MET A 357 17.65 18.69 -19.69
C MET A 357 18.65 17.52 -19.56
N PRO A 358 18.68 16.56 -20.51
CA PRO A 358 19.71 15.53 -20.52
C PRO A 358 21.12 16.16 -20.55
N HIS A 359 22.10 15.46 -19.99
CA HIS A 359 23.52 15.78 -20.15
C HIS A 359 23.95 15.52 -21.60
N VAL A 360 23.46 16.32 -22.54
CA VAL A 360 23.91 16.33 -23.93
C VAL A 360 25.38 16.74 -23.93
N ALA A 361 26.27 15.83 -24.33
CA ALA A 361 27.68 16.14 -24.49
C ALA A 361 27.86 17.15 -25.62
N VAL A 362 28.65 18.20 -25.39
CA VAL A 362 28.91 19.22 -26.42
C VAL A 362 29.94 18.71 -27.41
N HIS A 363 29.59 18.65 -28.70
CA HIS A 363 30.53 18.24 -29.73
C HIS A 363 31.58 19.33 -29.99
N LYS A 364 32.86 18.99 -29.84
CA LYS A 364 33.98 19.90 -30.06
C LYS A 364 33.96 20.56 -31.46
N GLU A 365 33.60 19.79 -32.49
CA GLU A 365 33.51 20.30 -33.86
C GLU A 365 32.38 21.31 -34.04
N LYS A 366 31.22 21.07 -33.40
CA LYS A 366 30.09 22.02 -33.42
C LYS A 366 30.41 23.28 -32.63
N LEU A 367 31.18 23.16 -31.54
CA LEU A 367 31.71 24.29 -30.79
C LEU A 367 32.66 25.15 -31.65
N ASP A 368 33.55 24.53 -32.42
CA ASP A 368 34.44 25.27 -33.33
C ASP A 368 33.67 25.94 -34.48
N ILE A 369 32.62 25.29 -35.00
CA ILE A 369 31.71 25.90 -35.98
C ILE A 369 30.98 27.10 -35.38
N LEU A 370 30.50 26.99 -34.14
CA LEU A 370 29.82 28.07 -33.44
C LEU A 370 30.77 29.26 -33.20
N LYS A 371 32.02 29.00 -32.79
CA LYS A 371 33.08 30.03 -32.66
C LYS A 371 33.28 30.78 -33.98
N LYS A 372 33.38 30.07 -35.11
CA LYS A 372 33.55 30.67 -36.46
C LYS A 372 32.31 31.44 -36.93
N LYS A 373 31.10 30.88 -36.78
CA LYS A 373 29.85 31.55 -37.18
C LYS A 373 29.61 32.84 -36.40
N LYS A 374 30.05 32.89 -35.14
CA LYS A 374 29.89 34.07 -34.29
C LYS A 374 30.79 35.25 -34.72
N GLU A 375 32.01 34.98 -35.19
CA GLU A 375 32.88 36.02 -35.74
C GLU A 375 32.20 36.77 -36.90
N VAL A 376 31.36 36.05 -37.68
CA VAL A 376 30.57 36.60 -38.78
C VAL A 376 29.34 37.40 -38.31
N ALA A 377 28.74 37.04 -37.17
CA ALA A 377 27.54 37.70 -36.63
C ALA A 377 27.82 38.98 -35.79
N SER A 378 29.08 39.26 -35.42
CA SER A 378 29.42 40.23 -34.36
C SER A 378 29.33 41.73 -34.71
N LYS A 379 28.59 42.16 -35.74
CA LYS A 379 28.45 43.60 -36.04
C LYS A 379 27.69 44.41 -34.97
N GLN A 380 26.96 43.77 -34.05
CA GLN A 380 26.13 44.45 -33.03
C GLN A 380 26.23 43.88 -31.59
N GLY A 381 27.19 42.99 -31.29
CA GLY A 381 27.27 42.28 -29.99
C GLY A 381 28.65 42.32 -29.31
N PRO A 382 28.76 41.78 -28.07
CA PRO A 382 30.03 41.70 -27.35
C PRO A 382 31.07 40.89 -28.13
N LYS A 383 32.29 41.45 -28.26
CA LYS A 383 33.37 40.94 -29.10
C LYS A 383 33.72 39.46 -28.83
N ARG A 384 33.51 38.94 -27.61
CA ARG A 384 33.68 37.51 -27.26
C ARG A 384 32.65 37.07 -26.22
N PHE A 385 32.04 35.89 -26.41
CA PHE A 385 31.23 35.23 -25.38
C PHE A 385 32.18 34.29 -24.61
N PRO A 386 31.99 34.10 -23.30
CA PRO A 386 32.67 33.05 -22.55
C PRO A 386 32.43 31.68 -23.21
N GLU A 387 33.41 30.79 -23.14
CA GLU A 387 33.29 29.44 -23.71
C GLU A 387 32.16 28.64 -23.06
N GLU A 388 31.89 28.88 -21.77
CA GLU A 388 30.78 28.31 -21.01
C GLU A 388 29.41 28.61 -21.64
N ASP A 389 29.18 29.85 -22.11
CA ASP A 389 27.92 30.21 -22.78
C ASP A 389 27.76 29.51 -24.12
N LEU A 390 28.87 29.30 -24.84
CA LEU A 390 28.87 28.55 -26.10
C LEU A 390 28.48 27.09 -25.85
N HIS A 391 29.02 26.50 -24.78
CA HIS A 391 28.66 25.14 -24.35
C HIS A 391 27.20 25.06 -23.92
N LEU A 392 26.72 26.02 -23.13
CA LEU A 392 25.34 26.06 -22.65
C LEU A 392 24.34 26.18 -23.80
N ALA A 393 24.59 27.09 -24.75
CA ALA A 393 23.73 27.30 -25.91
C ALA A 393 23.68 26.06 -26.82
N LEU A 394 24.82 25.39 -27.03
CA LEU A 394 24.86 24.13 -27.77
C LEU A 394 24.09 23.03 -27.05
N LYS A 395 24.27 22.89 -25.73
CA LYS A 395 23.54 21.90 -24.94
C LYS A 395 22.03 22.12 -25.03
N ALA A 396 21.58 23.36 -24.86
CA ALA A 396 20.17 23.74 -24.90
C ALA A 396 19.53 23.55 -26.28
N LYS A 397 20.31 23.71 -27.36
CA LYS A 397 19.85 23.56 -28.75
C LYS A 397 20.32 22.26 -29.41
N ARG A 398 20.53 21.20 -28.62
CA ARG A 398 20.85 19.84 -29.11
C ARG A 398 22.03 19.81 -30.09
N ASN A 399 23.09 20.55 -29.79
CA ASN A 399 24.29 20.72 -30.60
C ASN A 399 24.08 21.33 -32.00
N ASP A 400 22.97 22.03 -32.27
CA ASP A 400 22.82 22.83 -33.49
C ASP A 400 23.55 24.18 -33.35
N PRO A 401 24.66 24.40 -34.08
CA PRO A 401 25.44 25.64 -33.97
C PRO A 401 24.69 26.87 -34.52
N THR A 402 23.64 26.70 -35.32
CA THR A 402 22.87 27.82 -35.88
C THR A 402 21.84 28.31 -34.87
N GLU A 403 21.08 27.40 -34.28
CA GLU A 403 20.13 27.72 -33.21
C GLU A 403 20.86 28.16 -31.93
N ALA A 404 22.00 27.56 -31.61
CA ALA A 404 22.86 28.02 -30.52
C ALA A 404 23.38 29.45 -30.77
N ALA A 405 23.72 29.81 -32.01
CA ALA A 405 24.10 31.18 -32.34
C ALA A 405 22.95 32.18 -32.16
N LYS A 406 21.72 31.82 -32.54
CA LYS A 406 20.52 32.64 -32.30
C LYS A 406 20.27 32.83 -30.80
N MET A 407 20.35 31.73 -30.04
CA MET A 407 20.21 31.76 -28.58
C MET A 407 21.25 32.68 -27.95
N LEU A 408 22.52 32.65 -28.39
CA LEU A 408 23.56 33.56 -27.87
C LEU A 408 23.27 35.04 -28.16
N VAL A 409 22.67 35.37 -29.31
CA VAL A 409 22.25 36.75 -29.62
C VAL A 409 21.11 37.17 -28.69
N GLU A 410 20.16 36.28 -28.46
CA GLU A 410 19.04 36.51 -27.54
C GLU A 410 19.53 36.65 -26.09
N MET A 411 20.44 35.78 -25.63
CA MET A 411 21.11 35.88 -24.33
C MET A 411 21.78 37.24 -24.15
N ALA A 412 22.51 37.74 -25.15
CA ALA A 412 23.15 39.05 -25.09
C ALA A 412 22.13 40.20 -25.06
N ARG A 413 21.01 40.05 -25.77
CA ARG A 413 19.90 41.02 -25.74
C ARG A 413 19.26 41.07 -24.35
N CYS A 414 18.92 39.93 -23.78
CA CYS A 414 18.38 39.83 -22.41
C CYS A 414 19.37 40.37 -21.38
N GLU A 415 20.66 40.09 -21.52
CA GLU A 415 21.73 40.61 -20.65
C GLU A 415 21.77 42.14 -20.67
N ASN A 416 21.75 42.77 -21.86
CA ASN A 416 21.74 44.22 -21.99
C ASN A 416 20.42 44.83 -21.48
N ASN A 417 19.27 44.28 -21.84
CA ASN A 417 17.97 44.76 -21.35
C ASN A 417 17.88 44.74 -19.82
N THR A 418 18.35 43.64 -19.21
CA THR A 418 18.33 43.47 -17.75
C THR A 418 19.28 44.46 -17.06
N LEU A 419 20.45 44.70 -17.66
CA LEU A 419 21.40 45.73 -17.19
C LEU A 419 20.80 47.13 -17.24
N ASP A 420 20.16 47.48 -18.37
CA ASP A 420 19.53 48.78 -18.58
C ASP A 420 18.38 48.99 -17.58
N LYS A 421 17.51 47.98 -17.41
CA LYS A 421 16.41 48.00 -16.42
C LYS A 421 16.88 48.10 -14.98
N ARG A 422 18.10 47.67 -14.66
CA ARG A 422 18.71 47.79 -13.33
C ARG A 422 19.46 49.10 -13.11
N GLY A 423 19.56 49.97 -14.13
CA GLY A 423 20.20 51.29 -14.00
C GLY A 423 21.66 51.23 -13.53
N GLY A 424 22.38 50.15 -13.85
CA GLY A 424 23.78 49.95 -13.42
C GLY A 424 23.99 49.42 -12.00
N HIS A 425 22.94 49.13 -11.23
CA HIS A 425 23.03 48.59 -9.86
C HIS A 425 23.46 47.11 -9.79
N SER A 426 23.80 46.47 -10.91
CA SER A 426 24.23 45.07 -10.93
C SER A 426 25.37 44.90 -11.92
N THR A 427 26.38 44.13 -11.53
CA THR A 427 27.49 43.83 -12.43
C THR A 427 26.99 42.96 -13.58
N ARG A 428 27.61 43.12 -14.74
CA ARG A 428 27.31 42.30 -15.93
C ARG A 428 27.42 40.79 -15.66
N ALA A 429 28.39 40.39 -14.84
CA ALA A 429 28.55 39.01 -14.39
C ALA A 429 27.37 38.56 -13.50
N GLY A 430 26.90 39.39 -12.57
CA GLY A 430 25.74 39.10 -11.74
C GLY A 430 24.44 38.98 -12.55
N VAL A 431 24.25 39.85 -13.55
CA VAL A 431 23.11 39.76 -14.48
C VAL A 431 23.17 38.48 -15.31
N ARG A 432 24.35 38.12 -15.82
CA ARG A 432 24.55 36.88 -16.58
C ARG A 432 24.24 35.65 -15.72
N TYR A 433 24.71 35.62 -14.48
CA TYR A 433 24.43 34.54 -13.54
C TYR A 433 22.93 34.40 -13.25
N ALA A 434 22.24 35.52 -12.97
CA ALA A 434 20.80 35.53 -12.75
C ALA A 434 20.02 35.04 -13.98
N LEU A 435 20.41 35.48 -15.19
CA LEU A 435 19.79 35.00 -16.43
C LEU A 435 20.02 33.50 -16.64
N GLN A 436 21.22 32.98 -16.37
CA GLN A 436 21.50 31.54 -16.46
C GLN A 436 20.64 30.74 -15.47
N LEU A 437 20.48 31.21 -14.23
CA LEU A 437 19.59 30.61 -13.23
C LEU A 437 18.13 30.55 -13.68
N CYS A 438 17.70 31.59 -14.39
CA CYS A 438 16.31 31.76 -14.84
C CYS A 438 16.06 31.20 -16.24
N ASN A 439 16.98 30.40 -16.79
CA ASN A 439 16.91 29.89 -18.17
C ASN A 439 16.67 31.01 -19.22
N PHE A 440 17.30 32.17 -19.00
CA PHE A 440 17.20 33.41 -19.77
C PHE A 440 15.84 34.11 -19.78
N ASP A 441 14.95 33.78 -18.84
CA ASP A 441 13.76 34.58 -18.56
C ASP A 441 14.17 35.92 -17.90
N GLU A 442 13.91 37.02 -18.62
CA GLU A 442 14.29 38.36 -18.22
C GLU A 442 13.55 38.83 -16.95
N GLU A 443 12.27 38.47 -16.79
CA GLU A 443 11.47 38.88 -15.64
C GLU A 443 11.88 38.11 -14.37
N ALA A 444 12.09 36.81 -14.51
CA ALA A 444 12.59 35.98 -13.42
C ALA A 444 14.01 36.40 -12.98
N ALA A 445 14.89 36.75 -13.93
CA ALA A 445 16.22 37.25 -13.62
C ALA A 445 16.19 38.61 -12.92
N LEU A 446 15.31 39.52 -13.34
CA LEU A 446 15.08 40.78 -12.65
C LEU A 446 14.53 40.57 -11.24
N TRP A 447 13.63 39.60 -11.07
CA TRP A 447 13.13 39.23 -9.75
C TRP A 447 14.25 38.67 -8.86
N TYR A 448 15.08 37.76 -9.37
CA TYR A 448 16.23 37.23 -8.62
C TYR A 448 17.19 38.33 -8.23
N LEU A 449 17.60 39.21 -9.16
CA LEU A 449 18.51 40.32 -8.87
C LEU A 449 17.93 41.33 -7.87
N LYS A 450 16.61 41.53 -7.86
CA LYS A 450 15.95 42.39 -6.86
C LYS A 450 15.93 41.76 -5.47
N ASN A 451 15.93 40.44 -5.37
CA ASN A 451 15.75 39.71 -4.13
C ASN A 451 16.99 38.89 -3.71
N SER A 452 18.11 38.94 -4.43
CA SER A 452 19.25 38.02 -4.26
C SER A 452 19.86 38.03 -2.87
N GLU A 453 19.79 39.15 -2.14
CA GLU A 453 20.22 39.24 -0.73
C GLU A 453 19.30 38.50 0.26
N LYS A 454 18.08 38.18 -0.17
CA LYS A 454 17.02 37.52 0.63
C LYS A 454 16.62 36.14 0.13
N VAL A 455 17.08 35.73 -1.06
CA VAL A 455 16.57 34.55 -1.78
C VAL A 455 17.12 33.23 -1.23
N VAL A 456 18.38 33.18 -0.79
CA VAL A 456 18.94 31.96 -0.20
C VAL A 456 18.74 32.03 1.30
N THR A 457 17.75 31.30 1.81
CA THR A 457 17.55 31.22 3.25
C THR A 457 18.63 30.34 3.89
N PRO A 458 18.88 30.51 5.21
CA PRO A 458 19.81 29.66 5.94
C PRO A 458 19.50 28.17 5.82
N LYS A 459 18.23 27.79 5.54
CA LYS A 459 17.82 26.39 5.35
C LYS A 459 18.34 25.81 4.03
N LEU A 460 18.24 26.54 2.93
CA LEU A 460 18.74 26.09 1.63
C LEU A 460 20.26 26.22 1.54
N GLU A 461 20.81 27.26 2.16
CA GLU A 461 22.25 27.38 2.37
C GLU A 461 22.78 26.17 3.15
N TYR A 462 22.08 25.76 4.20
CA TYR A 462 22.42 24.56 4.98
C TYR A 462 22.33 23.26 4.15
N VAL A 463 21.31 23.10 3.28
CA VAL A 463 21.23 21.97 2.34
C VAL A 463 22.41 21.99 1.37
N SER A 464 22.77 23.16 0.84
CA SER A 464 23.91 23.32 -0.07
C SER A 464 25.26 23.10 0.62
N GLN A 465 25.46 23.58 1.85
CA GLN A 465 26.74 23.57 2.56
C GLN A 465 27.04 22.22 3.20
N ARG A 466 26.05 21.58 3.84
CA ARG A 466 26.27 20.36 4.62
C ARG A 466 26.46 19.11 3.76
N LEU A 467 26.14 19.18 2.46
CA LEU A 467 26.12 18.01 1.57
C LEU A 467 27.23 18.00 0.50
N GLY A 468 28.18 18.95 0.57
CA GLY A 468 29.40 18.92 -0.24
C GLY A 468 29.13 19.01 -1.74
N THR A 469 28.96 20.23 -2.25
CA THR A 469 28.75 20.56 -3.68
C THR A 469 29.84 20.07 -4.65
N ALA A 470 30.90 19.44 -4.15
CA ALA A 470 31.99 18.91 -4.97
C ALA A 470 31.78 17.46 -5.44
N SER A 471 30.86 16.67 -4.85
CA SER A 471 30.82 15.21 -5.06
C SER A 471 29.88 14.72 -6.18
N GLY A 472 29.05 15.57 -6.79
CA GLY A 472 28.29 15.22 -8.00
C GLY A 472 27.28 14.06 -7.88
N LEU A 473 26.92 13.64 -6.66
CA LEU A 473 26.02 12.51 -6.43
C LEU A 473 24.63 13.00 -6.02
N GLY A 474 23.73 13.12 -7.01
CA GLY A 474 22.26 13.13 -6.84
C GLY A 474 21.62 14.30 -6.07
N TYR A 475 22.40 15.21 -5.51
CA TYR A 475 21.89 16.41 -4.83
C TYR A 475 21.83 17.60 -5.79
N PRO A 476 20.82 18.47 -5.66
CA PRO A 476 20.75 19.67 -6.46
C PRO A 476 21.95 20.57 -6.11
N THR A 477 22.68 20.99 -7.14
CA THR A 477 23.72 22.02 -7.04
C THR A 477 23.13 23.32 -6.47
N LYS A 478 23.98 24.19 -5.91
CA LYS A 478 23.53 25.53 -5.47
C LYS A 478 22.76 26.27 -6.58
N MET A 479 23.23 26.14 -7.82
CA MET A 479 22.58 26.71 -8.99
C MET A 479 21.19 26.10 -9.26
N GLU A 480 21.01 24.80 -9.05
CA GLU A 480 19.70 24.14 -9.19
C GLU A 480 18.74 24.48 -8.03
N LEU A 481 19.25 24.64 -6.80
CA LEU A 481 18.44 25.12 -5.68
C LEU A 481 17.98 26.57 -5.91
N GLU A 482 18.89 27.42 -6.37
CA GLU A 482 18.56 28.81 -6.70
C GLU A 482 17.63 28.90 -7.91
N SER A 483 17.76 28.04 -8.92
CA SER A 483 16.82 28.01 -10.04
C SER A 483 15.43 27.53 -9.60
N LEU A 484 15.34 26.49 -8.76
CA LEU A 484 14.07 26.05 -8.17
C LEU A 484 13.44 27.13 -7.31
N LEU A 485 14.23 27.89 -6.56
CA LEU A 485 13.76 29.05 -5.80
C LEU A 485 13.19 30.14 -6.71
N VAL A 486 13.89 30.48 -7.78
CA VAL A 486 13.41 31.46 -8.77
C VAL A 486 12.08 31.00 -9.36
N VAL A 487 12.00 29.74 -9.81
CA VAL A 487 10.76 29.16 -10.37
C VAL A 487 9.61 29.22 -9.37
N ASN A 488 9.90 29.03 -8.08
CA ASN A 488 8.93 29.10 -6.99
C ASN A 488 8.86 30.48 -6.31
N ARG A 489 9.37 31.55 -6.96
CA ARG A 489 9.32 32.94 -6.45
C ARG A 489 9.80 33.11 -5.00
N GLY A 490 10.82 32.36 -4.61
CA GLY A 490 11.44 32.44 -3.29
C GLY A 490 10.71 31.66 -2.19
N GLU A 491 9.71 30.85 -2.54
CA GLU A 491 9.00 30.01 -1.58
C GLU A 491 9.79 28.73 -1.26
N ASP A 492 10.68 28.81 -0.26
CA ASP A 492 11.44 27.68 0.27
C ASP A 492 10.61 26.42 0.53
N GLY A 493 9.40 26.59 1.06
CA GLY A 493 8.51 25.48 1.40
C GLY A 493 8.16 24.63 0.17
N LYS A 494 7.93 25.29 -0.97
CA LYS A 494 7.64 24.61 -2.25
C LYS A 494 8.87 23.89 -2.79
N VAL A 495 10.04 24.52 -2.72
CA VAL A 495 11.31 23.91 -3.13
C VAL A 495 11.60 22.66 -2.30
N MET A 496 11.46 22.74 -0.97
CA MET A 496 11.68 21.62 -0.08
C MET A 496 10.64 20.49 -0.27
N ALA A 497 9.38 20.83 -0.56
CA ALA A 497 8.35 19.84 -0.87
C ALA A 497 8.65 19.11 -2.20
N TYR A 498 9.08 19.85 -3.22
CA TYR A 498 9.52 19.30 -4.50
C TYR A 498 10.71 18.33 -4.31
N LEU A 499 11.75 18.75 -3.61
CA LEU A 499 12.93 17.92 -3.36
C LEU A 499 12.59 16.66 -2.55
N LYS A 500 11.71 16.76 -1.55
CA LYS A 500 11.22 15.60 -0.79
C LYS A 500 10.49 14.60 -1.69
N ARG A 501 9.66 15.08 -2.62
CA ARG A 501 8.94 14.22 -3.56
C ARG A 501 9.92 13.51 -4.51
N GLU A 502 10.86 14.24 -5.09
CA GLU A 502 11.89 13.68 -5.97
C GLU A 502 12.75 12.64 -5.26
N TRP A 503 13.19 12.92 -4.02
CA TRP A 503 13.96 11.96 -3.23
C TRP A 503 13.13 10.74 -2.86
N LYS A 504 11.84 10.90 -2.54
CA LYS A 504 10.96 9.75 -2.26
C LYS A 504 10.83 8.85 -3.48
N ILE A 505 10.69 9.42 -4.69
CA ILE A 505 10.64 8.66 -5.94
C ILE A 505 11.97 7.94 -6.17
N ALA A 506 13.10 8.63 -6.03
CA ALA A 506 14.42 8.04 -6.20
C ALA A 506 14.69 6.91 -5.20
N ILE A 507 14.30 7.08 -3.92
CA ILE A 507 14.40 6.04 -2.90
C ILE A 507 13.52 4.84 -3.25
N THR A 508 12.28 5.07 -3.65
CA THR A 508 11.35 4.00 -4.04
C THR A 508 11.92 3.20 -5.21
N PHE A 509 12.42 3.90 -6.23
CA PHE A 509 13.08 3.27 -7.39
C PHE A 509 14.35 2.50 -7.00
N MET A 510 15.18 3.03 -6.10
CA MET A 510 16.34 2.28 -5.58
C MET A 510 15.91 1.05 -4.79
N CYS A 511 14.84 1.13 -3.99
CA CYS A 511 14.29 -0.01 -3.29
C CYS A 511 13.76 -1.08 -4.26
N GLU A 512 13.12 -0.70 -5.36
CA GLU A 512 12.69 -1.62 -6.41
C GLU A 512 13.88 -2.31 -7.09
N ILE A 513 14.94 -1.56 -7.42
CA ILE A 513 16.16 -2.14 -7.99
C ILE A 513 16.82 -3.12 -7.01
N LEU A 514 16.91 -2.77 -5.73
CA LEU A 514 17.48 -3.64 -4.71
C LEU A 514 16.63 -4.90 -4.52
N ALA A 515 15.29 -4.78 -4.49
CA ALA A 515 14.40 -5.93 -4.40
C ALA A 515 14.56 -6.84 -5.62
N ALA A 516 14.64 -6.30 -6.83
CA ALA A 516 14.88 -7.09 -8.04
C ALA A 516 16.23 -7.82 -7.99
N ALA A 517 17.29 -7.16 -7.52
CA ALA A 517 18.61 -7.79 -7.36
C ALA A 517 18.59 -8.92 -6.31
N GLU A 518 17.86 -8.75 -5.20
CA GLU A 518 17.69 -9.80 -4.19
C GLU A 518 16.86 -10.97 -4.72
N VAL A 519 15.83 -10.72 -5.53
CA VAL A 519 15.05 -11.75 -6.23
C VAL A 519 15.92 -12.54 -7.20
N GLU A 520 16.79 -11.88 -7.97
CA GLU A 520 17.77 -12.57 -8.83
C GLU A 520 18.75 -13.42 -8.01
N GLU A 521 19.19 -12.93 -6.84
CA GLU A 521 20.06 -13.67 -5.93
C GLU A 521 19.34 -14.88 -5.30
N MET A 522 18.00 -14.83 -5.14
CA MET A 522 17.18 -15.97 -4.70
C MET A 522 16.94 -16.99 -5.82
N LEU A 523 17.11 -16.60 -7.08
CA LEU A 523 16.82 -17.42 -8.27
C LEU A 523 18.09 -17.98 -8.90
N THR A 524 19.11 -18.29 -8.09
CA THR A 524 20.26 -19.06 -8.56
C THR A 524 19.82 -20.42 -9.10
N THR A 525 20.59 -21.02 -10.01
CA THR A 525 20.25 -22.35 -10.57
C THR A 525 20.02 -23.38 -9.48
N GLU A 526 20.86 -23.39 -8.42
CA GLU A 526 20.73 -24.33 -7.29
C GLU A 526 19.45 -24.07 -6.46
N GLN A 527 19.07 -22.81 -6.28
CA GLN A 527 17.83 -22.46 -5.58
C GLN A 527 16.59 -22.73 -6.44
N CYS A 528 16.63 -22.48 -7.75
CA CYS A 528 15.54 -22.85 -8.66
C CYS A 528 15.22 -24.34 -8.55
N ASP A 529 16.26 -25.18 -8.46
CA ASP A 529 16.13 -26.62 -8.26
C ASP A 529 15.43 -26.95 -6.95
N THR A 530 15.85 -26.26 -5.88
CA THR A 530 15.35 -26.40 -4.52
C THR A 530 13.91 -25.88 -4.40
N PHE A 531 13.54 -24.88 -5.17
CA PHE A 531 12.19 -24.35 -5.23
C PHE A 531 11.32 -25.16 -6.18
N ALA A 532 11.88 -26.02 -7.05
CA ALA A 532 11.16 -26.68 -8.14
C ALA A 532 10.62 -25.68 -9.19
N PHE A 533 11.39 -24.63 -9.49
CA PHE A 533 11.17 -23.71 -10.61
C PHE A 533 11.83 -24.22 -11.90
N SER A 534 11.60 -23.50 -13.00
CA SER A 534 12.25 -23.77 -14.28
C SER A 534 13.78 -23.49 -14.21
N ARG A 535 14.57 -24.16 -15.06
CA ARG A 535 16.02 -23.95 -15.17
C ARG A 535 16.38 -23.41 -16.55
N PRO A 536 16.85 -22.15 -16.68
CA PRO A 536 16.83 -21.08 -15.67
C PRO A 536 15.40 -20.64 -15.33
N ALA A 537 15.21 -19.92 -14.23
CA ALA A 537 13.91 -19.33 -13.88
C ALA A 537 13.40 -18.49 -15.06
N ASN A 538 12.14 -18.69 -15.43
CA ASN A 538 11.48 -17.89 -16.44
C ASN A 538 10.95 -16.59 -15.83
N ALA A 539 10.43 -15.68 -16.66
CA ALA A 539 9.91 -14.40 -16.19
C ALA A 539 8.71 -14.53 -15.22
N GLU A 540 7.91 -15.61 -15.36
CA GLU A 540 6.78 -15.87 -14.46
C GLU A 540 7.26 -16.30 -13.07
N ASP A 541 8.28 -17.16 -12.99
CA ASP A 541 8.93 -17.58 -11.73
C ASP A 541 9.54 -16.35 -11.02
N SER A 542 10.22 -15.47 -11.77
CA SER A 542 10.78 -14.22 -11.22
C SER A 542 9.71 -13.28 -10.68
N MET A 543 8.65 -13.05 -11.45
CA MET A 543 7.55 -12.17 -11.05
C MET A 543 6.81 -12.71 -9.82
N HIS A 544 6.62 -14.03 -9.74
CA HIS A 544 6.00 -14.69 -8.58
C HIS A 544 6.85 -14.54 -7.31
N VAL A 545 8.18 -14.71 -7.39
CA VAL A 545 9.07 -14.50 -6.24
C VAL A 545 9.10 -13.02 -5.83
N GLU A 546 9.10 -12.10 -6.79
CA GLU A 546 9.02 -10.65 -6.51
C GLU A 546 7.70 -10.27 -5.82
N GLU A 547 6.56 -10.79 -6.30
CA GLU A 547 5.25 -10.57 -5.70
C GLU A 547 5.20 -11.07 -4.25
N LEU A 548 5.71 -12.29 -3.98
CA LEU A 548 5.79 -12.82 -2.63
C LEU A 548 6.74 -11.99 -1.75
N TYR A 549 7.89 -11.57 -2.27
CA TYR A 549 8.87 -10.77 -1.53
C TYR A 549 8.35 -9.39 -1.12
N LEU A 550 7.58 -8.75 -2.01
CA LEU A 550 6.96 -7.45 -1.79
C LEU A 550 5.66 -7.54 -0.98
N SER A 551 5.06 -8.71 -0.83
CA SER A 551 3.86 -8.91 -0.04
C SER A 551 4.11 -8.67 1.46
N ASP A 552 3.09 -8.17 2.15
CA ASP A 552 3.12 -7.93 3.61
C ASP A 552 3.34 -9.24 4.41
N GLU A 553 3.06 -10.40 3.80
CA GLU A 553 3.27 -11.72 4.42
C GLU A 553 4.75 -11.97 4.75
N PHE A 554 5.65 -11.58 3.85
CA PHE A 554 7.09 -11.79 4.01
C PHE A 554 7.83 -10.51 4.39
N GLY A 555 7.26 -9.33 4.14
CA GLY A 555 7.81 -8.05 4.61
C GLY A 555 9.25 -7.80 4.15
N ARG A 556 9.61 -8.26 2.94
CA ARG A 556 10.98 -8.25 2.40
C ARG A 556 12.01 -9.01 3.24
N ASP A 557 11.57 -10.04 3.96
CA ASP A 557 12.45 -10.96 4.69
C ASP A 557 12.87 -12.11 3.76
N LYS A 558 14.07 -11.98 3.19
CA LYS A 558 14.65 -12.93 2.23
C LYS A 558 14.72 -14.35 2.81
N ASP A 559 15.10 -14.50 4.07
CA ASP A 559 15.29 -15.81 4.69
C ASP A 559 13.95 -16.53 4.90
N LYS A 560 12.91 -15.80 5.31
CA LYS A 560 11.55 -16.35 5.40
C LYS A 560 11.01 -16.78 4.05
N LEU A 561 11.23 -15.98 3.00
CA LEU A 561 10.77 -16.32 1.66
C LEU A 561 11.52 -17.53 1.09
N ILE A 562 12.85 -17.57 1.21
CA ILE A 562 13.66 -18.73 0.80
C ILE A 562 13.20 -19.98 1.55
N HIS A 563 12.95 -19.88 2.86
CA HIS A 563 12.42 -20.99 3.64
C HIS A 563 11.09 -21.47 3.07
N PHE A 564 10.11 -20.58 2.88
CA PHE A 564 8.80 -20.90 2.32
C PHE A 564 8.88 -21.56 0.94
N LEU A 565 9.66 -20.99 0.01
CA LEU A 565 9.85 -21.54 -1.34
C LEU A 565 10.58 -22.89 -1.33
N THR A 566 11.51 -23.10 -0.39
CA THR A 566 12.18 -24.39 -0.17
C THR A 566 11.21 -25.45 0.31
N GLN A 567 10.32 -25.09 1.25
CA GLN A 567 9.27 -25.98 1.73
C GLN A 567 8.30 -26.33 0.59
N ALA A 568 7.90 -25.35 -0.24
CA ALA A 568 7.06 -25.56 -1.41
C ALA A 568 7.69 -26.51 -2.44
N GLY A 569 8.96 -26.28 -2.79
CA GLY A 569 9.68 -27.17 -3.69
C GLY A 569 9.84 -28.58 -3.12
N THR A 570 10.03 -28.72 -1.81
CA THR A 570 10.09 -30.01 -1.12
C THR A 570 8.77 -30.78 -1.23
N VAL A 571 7.63 -30.11 -1.01
CA VAL A 571 6.31 -30.72 -1.19
C VAL A 571 6.11 -31.16 -2.64
N ILE A 572 6.37 -30.29 -3.62
CA ILE A 572 6.17 -30.58 -5.05
C ILE A 572 7.02 -31.78 -5.51
N ARG A 573 8.26 -31.89 -5.02
CA ARG A 573 9.16 -33.01 -5.37
C ARG A 573 8.80 -34.31 -4.67
N ARG A 574 8.36 -34.26 -3.41
CA ARG A 574 8.13 -35.46 -2.58
C ARG A 574 6.69 -35.94 -2.56
N ALA A 575 5.72 -35.14 -3.02
CA ALA A 575 4.33 -35.55 -3.11
C ALA A 575 4.20 -36.82 -3.96
N GLN A 576 3.64 -37.87 -3.36
CA GLN A 576 3.30 -39.11 -4.04
C GLN A 576 1.90 -38.97 -4.65
N GLY A 577 1.62 -39.72 -5.73
CA GLY A 577 0.31 -39.71 -6.38
C GLY A 577 0.05 -38.45 -7.22
N THR A 578 -1.01 -37.72 -6.90
CA THR A 578 -1.41 -36.55 -7.69
C THR A 578 -0.53 -35.36 -7.32
N LYS A 579 0.37 -34.94 -8.23
CA LYS A 579 1.25 -33.79 -7.99
C LYS A 579 0.39 -32.53 -7.79
N PRO A 580 0.45 -31.87 -6.62
CA PRO A 580 -0.28 -30.64 -6.39
C PRO A 580 0.27 -29.53 -7.29
N SER A 581 -0.60 -28.59 -7.65
CA SER A 581 -0.14 -27.37 -8.31
C SER A 581 0.71 -26.52 -7.36
N ARG A 582 1.55 -25.62 -7.89
CA ARG A 582 2.31 -24.64 -7.09
C ARG A 582 1.39 -23.84 -6.18
N ALA A 583 0.32 -23.29 -6.73
CA ALA A 583 -0.66 -22.48 -6.01
C ALA A 583 -1.35 -23.26 -4.88
N GLU A 584 -1.71 -24.53 -5.14
CA GLU A 584 -2.29 -25.40 -4.10
C GLU A 584 -1.28 -25.71 -2.99
N THR A 585 -0.03 -25.98 -3.36
CA THR A 585 1.07 -26.25 -2.41
C THR A 585 1.31 -25.05 -1.49
N GLU A 586 1.42 -23.85 -2.07
CA GLU A 586 1.64 -22.62 -1.32
C GLU A 586 0.43 -22.29 -0.42
N ARG A 587 -0.80 -22.53 -0.89
CA ARG A 587 -2.01 -22.40 -0.05
C ARG A 587 -1.96 -23.35 1.15
N LEU A 588 -1.61 -24.62 0.93
CA LEU A 588 -1.52 -25.62 2.00
C LEU A 588 -0.37 -25.31 2.98
N LEU A 589 0.75 -24.79 2.50
CA LEU A 589 1.84 -24.35 3.36
C LEU A 589 1.41 -23.17 4.25
N ARG A 590 0.67 -22.19 3.72
CA ARG A 590 0.09 -21.13 4.55
C ARG A 590 -0.88 -21.68 5.60
N GLU A 591 -1.75 -22.61 5.20
CA GLU A 591 -2.68 -23.29 6.13
C GLU A 591 -1.93 -24.06 7.25
N MET A 592 -0.71 -24.56 6.98
CA MET A 592 0.05 -25.43 7.87
C MET A 592 1.37 -24.80 8.37
N ASN A 593 1.43 -23.46 8.46
CA ASN A 593 2.58 -22.72 9.00
C ASN A 593 3.94 -23.08 8.37
N SER A 594 3.95 -23.27 7.05
CA SER A 594 5.13 -23.60 6.24
C SER A 594 5.79 -24.96 6.55
N GLU A 595 5.09 -25.90 7.21
CA GLU A 595 5.65 -27.22 7.51
C GLU A 595 5.43 -28.23 6.35
N SER A 596 6.47 -28.48 5.52
CA SER A 596 6.32 -29.36 4.35
C SER A 596 5.91 -30.80 4.69
N GLU A 597 6.38 -31.34 5.82
CA GLU A 597 6.04 -32.72 6.22
C GLU A 597 4.57 -32.87 6.58
N ARG A 598 3.95 -31.84 7.18
CA ARG A 598 2.49 -31.84 7.44
C ARG A 598 1.70 -31.78 6.14
N VAL A 599 2.13 -30.96 5.18
CA VAL A 599 1.49 -30.88 3.87
C VAL A 599 1.61 -32.21 3.11
N LEU A 600 2.78 -32.85 3.15
CA LEU A 600 2.99 -34.16 2.53
C LEU A 600 2.13 -35.25 3.18
N ALA A 601 2.03 -35.27 4.52
CA ALA A 601 1.16 -36.18 5.24
C ALA A 601 -0.31 -35.96 4.84
N PHE A 602 -0.76 -34.69 4.80
CA PHE A 602 -2.11 -34.34 4.36
C PHE A 602 -2.40 -34.79 2.93
N LEU A 603 -1.48 -34.57 1.99
CA LEU A 603 -1.65 -35.00 0.59
C LEU A 603 -1.69 -36.53 0.47
N GLY A 604 -0.86 -37.24 1.24
CA GLY A 604 -0.90 -38.71 1.29
C GLY A 604 -2.23 -39.26 1.83
N SER A 605 -2.74 -38.66 2.91
CA SER A 605 -4.05 -39.01 3.45
C SER A 605 -5.18 -38.63 2.50
N LEU A 606 -5.04 -37.52 1.77
CA LEU A 606 -6.00 -37.08 0.76
C LEU A 606 -6.08 -38.07 -0.40
N ASP A 607 -4.95 -38.54 -0.92
CA ASP A 607 -4.92 -39.54 -1.98
C ASP A 607 -5.52 -40.88 -1.49
N THR A 608 -5.19 -41.31 -0.27
CA THR A 608 -5.78 -42.50 0.35
C THR A 608 -7.31 -42.39 0.50
N MET A 609 -7.80 -41.22 0.89
CA MET A 609 -9.24 -40.95 0.94
C MET A 609 -9.88 -40.93 -0.44
N CYS A 610 -9.23 -40.35 -1.46
CA CYS A 610 -9.72 -40.35 -2.84
C CYS A 610 -9.82 -41.77 -3.40
N ASP A 611 -8.91 -42.68 -3.05
CA ASP A 611 -8.98 -44.10 -3.45
C ASP A 611 -10.14 -44.85 -2.77
N LEU A 612 -10.52 -44.42 -1.56
CA LEU A 612 -11.67 -44.97 -0.84
C LEU A 612 -13.00 -44.37 -1.32
N ALA A 613 -13.00 -43.14 -1.81
CA ALA A 613 -14.20 -42.40 -2.18
C ALA A 613 -15.12 -43.14 -3.16
N PRO A 614 -14.65 -43.78 -4.25
CA PRO A 614 -15.51 -44.56 -5.16
C PRO A 614 -16.31 -45.67 -4.46
N LYS A 615 -15.79 -46.24 -3.37
CA LYS A 615 -16.46 -47.29 -2.57
C LYS A 615 -17.45 -46.73 -1.54
N GLN A 616 -17.36 -45.43 -1.25
CA GLN A 616 -18.15 -44.71 -0.25
C GLN A 616 -18.99 -43.59 -0.89
N GLY A 617 -19.37 -43.75 -2.17
CA GLY A 617 -20.31 -42.84 -2.84
C GLY A 617 -19.72 -41.82 -3.79
N GLY A 618 -18.42 -41.90 -4.08
CA GLY A 618 -17.76 -41.03 -5.05
C GLY A 618 -17.56 -39.59 -4.56
N ALA A 619 -17.23 -39.40 -3.28
CA ALA A 619 -16.83 -38.10 -2.76
C ALA A 619 -15.71 -37.47 -3.62
N THR A 620 -15.81 -36.16 -3.89
CA THR A 620 -14.80 -35.45 -4.69
C THR A 620 -13.50 -35.28 -3.92
N ARG A 621 -12.40 -34.95 -4.61
CA ARG A 621 -11.11 -34.65 -3.95
C ARG A 621 -11.26 -33.48 -2.99
N GLU A 622 -12.05 -32.47 -3.37
CA GLU A 622 -12.38 -31.32 -2.54
C GLU A 622 -13.14 -31.71 -1.26
N ASP A 623 -14.10 -32.63 -1.36
CA ASP A 623 -14.84 -33.14 -0.19
C ASP A 623 -13.91 -33.92 0.76
N CYS A 624 -13.06 -34.79 0.22
CA CYS A 624 -12.04 -35.50 1.01
C CYS A 624 -11.08 -34.53 1.72
N ALA A 625 -10.62 -33.48 1.03
CA ALA A 625 -9.76 -32.46 1.61
C ALA A 625 -10.48 -31.67 2.72
N ARG A 626 -11.77 -31.36 2.52
CA ARG A 626 -12.62 -30.70 3.52
C ARG A 626 -12.81 -31.59 4.76
N HIS A 627 -13.07 -32.88 4.56
CA HIS A 627 -13.19 -33.84 5.66
C HIS A 627 -11.88 -33.92 6.46
N LEU A 628 -10.73 -34.05 5.80
CA LEU A 628 -9.42 -34.08 6.48
C LEU A 628 -9.18 -32.82 7.31
N ARG A 629 -9.45 -31.62 6.76
CA ARG A 629 -9.34 -30.35 7.52
C ARG A 629 -10.22 -30.35 8.78
N ASN A 630 -11.46 -30.82 8.67
CA ASN A 630 -12.37 -30.93 9.81
C ASN A 630 -11.98 -32.04 10.80
N CYS A 631 -11.03 -32.90 10.43
CA CYS A 631 -10.48 -33.96 11.27
C CYS A 631 -9.08 -33.63 11.80
N GLU A 632 -8.65 -32.36 11.74
CA GLU A 632 -7.28 -31.96 12.10
C GLU A 632 -6.22 -32.79 11.37
N TYR A 633 -6.53 -33.13 10.11
CA TYR A 633 -5.67 -33.89 9.21
C TYR A 633 -5.42 -35.34 9.63
N ASP A 634 -6.20 -35.89 10.59
CA ASP A 634 -6.16 -37.31 10.93
C ASP A 634 -6.92 -38.17 9.92
N GLU A 635 -6.19 -39.00 9.18
CA GLU A 635 -6.70 -39.88 8.14
C GLU A 635 -7.73 -40.88 8.67
N ALA A 636 -7.50 -41.43 9.86
CA ALA A 636 -8.37 -42.44 10.45
C ALA A 636 -9.75 -41.85 10.75
N ASN A 637 -9.79 -40.71 11.43
CA ASN A 637 -11.02 -39.99 11.73
C ASN A 637 -11.72 -39.47 10.46
N ALA A 638 -10.97 -38.99 9.45
CA ALA A 638 -11.56 -38.52 8.19
C ALA A 638 -12.15 -39.66 7.37
N THR A 639 -11.49 -40.82 7.36
CA THR A 639 -12.01 -42.03 6.74
C THR A 639 -13.24 -42.57 7.48
N GLU A 640 -13.25 -42.52 8.81
CA GLU A 640 -14.43 -42.89 9.61
C GLU A 640 -15.59 -41.94 9.36
N LEU A 641 -15.32 -40.62 9.28
CA LEU A 641 -16.31 -39.61 8.94
C LEU A 641 -16.93 -39.90 7.57
N LEU A 642 -16.10 -40.10 6.52
CA LEU A 642 -16.57 -40.44 5.17
C LEU A 642 -17.43 -41.72 5.15
N LYS A 643 -16.98 -42.77 5.84
CA LYS A 643 -17.74 -44.03 5.98
C LYS A 643 -19.07 -43.81 6.71
N THR A 644 -19.09 -42.95 7.72
CA THR A 644 -20.30 -42.66 8.50
C THR A 644 -21.29 -41.83 7.70
N ILE A 645 -20.82 -40.81 6.96
CA ILE A 645 -21.61 -40.04 5.99
C ILE A 645 -22.23 -40.99 4.96
N TRP A 646 -21.45 -41.90 4.38
CA TRP A 646 -21.97 -42.87 3.40
C TRP A 646 -23.00 -43.82 4.00
N LYS A 647 -22.78 -44.33 5.21
CA LYS A 647 -23.73 -45.19 5.93
C LYS A 647 -25.04 -44.46 6.26
N LEU A 648 -24.98 -43.17 6.62
CA LEU A 648 -26.14 -42.31 6.84
C LEU A 648 -26.93 -42.10 5.54
N ALA A 649 -26.24 -41.77 4.45
CA ALA A 649 -26.88 -41.49 3.17
C ALA A 649 -27.42 -42.77 2.49
N ASN A 650 -26.83 -43.93 2.76
CA ASN A 650 -27.19 -45.21 2.14
C ASN A 650 -27.37 -46.32 3.21
N PRO A 651 -28.43 -46.24 4.02
CA PRO A 651 -28.71 -47.26 5.01
C PRO A 651 -29.01 -48.58 4.29
N LYS A 652 -28.16 -49.60 4.51
CA LYS A 652 -28.45 -50.96 4.02
C LYS A 652 -29.58 -51.54 4.85
N GLU A 653 -30.56 -52.16 4.19
CA GLU A 653 -31.58 -52.93 4.90
C GLU A 653 -30.92 -53.96 5.84
N PRO A 654 -31.41 -54.11 7.08
CA PRO A 654 -30.85 -55.05 8.02
C PRO A 654 -30.98 -56.45 7.40
N LYS A 655 -29.85 -57.16 7.26
CA LYS A 655 -29.89 -58.56 6.82
C LYS A 655 -30.79 -59.32 7.81
N PRO A 656 -31.74 -60.15 7.34
CA PRO A 656 -32.58 -60.93 8.22
C PRO A 656 -31.68 -61.76 9.16
N PRO A 657 -32.01 -61.83 10.46
CA PRO A 657 -31.16 -62.50 11.42
C PRO A 657 -30.90 -63.95 10.96
N PRO A 658 -29.66 -64.46 11.08
CA PRO A 658 -29.36 -65.84 10.70
C PRO A 658 -30.27 -66.77 11.51
N LYS A 659 -30.98 -67.67 10.81
CA LYS A 659 -31.96 -68.59 11.42
C LYS A 659 -31.34 -69.28 12.63
N GLY A 660 -31.80 -68.93 13.83
CA GLY A 660 -31.30 -69.48 15.10
C GLY A 660 -30.58 -68.49 16.03
N SER A 661 -30.24 -67.27 15.61
CA SER A 661 -29.67 -66.28 16.54
C SER A 661 -30.74 -65.70 17.46
N LYS A 662 -30.66 -65.99 18.76
CA LYS A 662 -31.52 -65.38 19.81
C LYS A 662 -31.15 -63.92 20.14
N LYS A 663 -30.09 -63.37 19.54
CA LYS A 663 -29.78 -61.95 19.71
C LYS A 663 -30.80 -61.14 18.90
N PRO A 664 -31.56 -60.24 19.52
CA PRO A 664 -32.41 -59.33 18.76
C PRO A 664 -31.54 -58.61 17.74
N PRO A 665 -32.01 -58.42 16.48
CA PRO A 665 -31.27 -57.63 15.50
C PRO A 665 -30.95 -56.29 16.15
N GLN A 666 -29.69 -55.84 16.10
CA GLN A 666 -29.29 -54.51 16.58
C GLN A 666 -30.20 -53.48 15.90
N PRO A 667 -31.22 -52.93 16.59
CA PRO A 667 -32.37 -52.34 15.90
C PRO A 667 -32.15 -50.87 15.55
N TRP A 668 -31.22 -50.21 16.24
CA TRP A 668 -31.37 -48.79 16.49
C TRP A 668 -31.24 -47.96 15.21
N TYR A 669 -30.36 -48.33 14.28
CA TYR A 669 -30.04 -47.43 13.18
C TYR A 669 -30.92 -47.60 11.94
N SER A 670 -31.21 -48.84 11.50
CA SER A 670 -32.06 -49.02 10.32
C SER A 670 -33.52 -48.73 10.60
N GLN A 671 -34.00 -48.91 11.84
CA GLN A 671 -35.39 -48.64 12.22
C GLN A 671 -35.65 -47.15 12.40
N GLU A 672 -34.70 -46.41 12.99
CA GLU A 672 -34.85 -44.96 13.14
C GLU A 672 -34.65 -44.20 11.83
N CYS A 673 -33.71 -44.63 10.97
CA CYS A 673 -33.55 -44.03 9.65
C CYS A 673 -34.65 -44.44 8.67
N SER A 674 -35.30 -45.60 8.84
CA SER A 674 -36.50 -45.96 8.06
C SER A 674 -37.77 -45.26 8.54
N ALA A 675 -37.76 -44.69 9.75
CA ALA A 675 -38.81 -43.82 10.25
C ALA A 675 -38.72 -42.37 9.70
N LEU A 676 -37.58 -41.99 9.11
CA LEU A 676 -37.46 -40.74 8.34
C LEU A 676 -38.36 -40.82 7.11
N SER A 677 -39.40 -39.99 7.09
CA SER A 677 -40.52 -40.18 6.16
C SER A 677 -40.13 -39.79 4.73
N SER A 678 -40.10 -40.77 3.83
CA SER A 678 -40.13 -40.67 2.36
C SER A 678 -38.86 -40.33 1.56
N VAL A 679 -37.79 -39.76 2.13
CA VAL A 679 -36.56 -39.42 1.37
C VAL A 679 -35.31 -39.68 2.22
N PHE A 680 -34.40 -40.52 1.73
CA PHE A 680 -33.10 -40.72 2.38
C PHE A 680 -32.33 -39.39 2.39
N PRO A 681 -31.67 -39.03 3.50
CA PRO A 681 -30.91 -37.79 3.57
C PRO A 681 -29.79 -37.82 2.53
N SER A 682 -29.57 -36.68 1.86
CA SER A 682 -28.50 -36.60 0.88
C SER A 682 -27.12 -36.65 1.56
N MET A 683 -26.07 -36.95 0.78
CA MET A 683 -24.71 -37.02 1.31
C MET A 683 -24.28 -35.71 1.98
N SER A 684 -24.65 -34.56 1.41
CA SER A 684 -24.36 -33.24 1.97
C SER A 684 -25.13 -32.95 3.26
N GLU A 685 -26.36 -33.46 3.41
CA GLU A 685 -27.13 -33.36 4.67
C GLU A 685 -26.48 -34.16 5.79
N CYS A 686 -26.03 -35.37 5.46
CA CYS A 686 -25.33 -36.24 6.40
C CYS A 686 -23.99 -35.65 6.82
N GLU A 687 -23.24 -35.08 5.87
CA GLU A 687 -22.01 -34.35 6.11
C GLU A 687 -22.25 -33.16 7.04
N TRP A 688 -23.23 -32.31 6.71
CA TRP A 688 -23.58 -31.13 7.50
C TRP A 688 -23.93 -31.49 8.96
N ALA A 689 -24.80 -32.49 9.15
CA ALA A 689 -25.22 -32.91 10.47
C ALA A 689 -24.04 -33.44 11.31
N LEU A 690 -23.18 -34.28 10.71
CA LEU A 690 -22.02 -34.84 11.40
C LEU A 690 -20.96 -33.77 11.73
N LEU A 691 -20.60 -32.93 10.76
CA LEU A 691 -19.63 -31.85 10.98
C LEU A 691 -20.14 -30.83 12.01
N GLY A 692 -21.44 -30.59 12.00
CA GLY A 692 -22.13 -29.74 12.98
C GLY A 692 -21.96 -30.21 14.41
N THR A 693 -22.14 -31.51 14.65
CA THR A 693 -21.99 -32.10 16.00
C THR A 693 -20.55 -32.19 16.48
N ARG A 694 -19.57 -32.22 15.57
CA ARG A 694 -18.16 -32.44 15.90
C ARG A 694 -17.48 -31.20 16.48
N LYS A 695 -17.81 -30.00 16.00
CA LYS A 695 -17.16 -28.74 16.43
C LYS A 695 -17.33 -28.41 17.92
N GLN A 696 -18.25 -29.08 18.62
CA GLN A 696 -18.52 -28.87 20.05
C GLN A 696 -17.62 -29.69 20.97
N ASP A 697 -16.97 -30.75 20.46
CA ASP A 697 -16.19 -31.67 21.27
C ASP A 697 -14.71 -31.60 20.89
N ALA A 698 -13.83 -31.75 21.89
CA ALA A 698 -12.38 -31.79 21.69
C ALA A 698 -11.99 -32.89 20.67
N PRO A 699 -10.95 -32.65 19.86
CA PRO A 699 -10.45 -33.63 18.89
C PRO A 699 -10.19 -34.99 19.56
N GLY A 700 -10.66 -36.07 18.92
CA GLY A 700 -10.50 -37.45 19.39
C GLY A 700 -11.72 -38.07 20.08
N LYS A 701 -12.82 -37.34 20.31
CA LYS A 701 -14.08 -37.98 20.73
C LYS A 701 -14.78 -38.65 19.53
N PRO A 702 -15.45 -39.81 19.75
CA PRO A 702 -16.19 -40.48 18.70
C PRO A 702 -17.31 -39.59 18.16
N LEU A 703 -17.58 -39.71 16.85
CA LEU A 703 -18.66 -38.98 16.19
C LEU A 703 -20.00 -39.24 16.91
N MET A 704 -20.66 -38.16 17.34
CA MET A 704 -21.96 -38.21 18.03
C MET A 704 -23.08 -38.51 17.03
N LEU A 705 -23.12 -39.74 16.53
CA LEU A 705 -24.06 -40.19 15.51
C LEU A 705 -25.51 -39.94 15.92
N ASP A 706 -25.84 -40.12 17.20
CA ASP A 706 -27.19 -39.90 17.74
C ASP A 706 -27.64 -38.44 17.59
N LYS A 707 -26.76 -37.47 17.89
CA LYS A 707 -27.05 -36.04 17.72
C LYS A 707 -27.20 -35.68 16.25
N ALA A 708 -26.38 -36.25 15.37
CA ALA A 708 -26.48 -36.01 13.93
C ALA A 708 -27.79 -36.57 13.37
N VAL A 709 -28.22 -37.75 13.83
CA VAL A 709 -29.53 -38.33 13.49
C VAL A 709 -30.67 -37.47 14.04
N GLU A 710 -30.54 -36.92 15.26
CA GLU A 710 -31.53 -35.99 15.82
C GLU A 710 -31.66 -34.71 14.98
N LEU A 711 -30.54 -34.15 14.50
CA LEU A 711 -30.55 -33.01 13.58
C LEU A 711 -31.25 -33.34 12.26
N LEU A 712 -30.98 -34.51 11.68
CA LEU A 712 -31.65 -34.97 10.46
C LEU A 712 -33.16 -35.20 10.67
N LYS A 713 -33.56 -35.77 11.82
CA LYS A 713 -34.98 -35.88 12.21
C LYS A 713 -35.65 -34.51 12.33
N LYS A 714 -34.94 -33.50 12.84
CA LYS A 714 -35.43 -32.11 12.90
C LYS A 714 -35.59 -31.53 11.50
N VAL A 715 -34.61 -31.73 10.60
CA VAL A 715 -34.73 -31.33 9.18
C VAL A 715 -35.94 -31.99 8.52
N ASP A 716 -36.18 -33.28 8.77
CA ASP A 716 -37.35 -34.00 8.28
C ASP A 716 -38.67 -33.44 8.80
N SER A 717 -38.75 -33.20 10.11
CA SER A 717 -39.92 -32.59 10.74
C SER A 717 -40.22 -31.21 10.15
N LEU A 718 -39.19 -30.38 9.94
CA LEU A 718 -39.34 -29.06 9.32
C LEU A 718 -39.70 -29.19 7.83
N THR A 719 -39.16 -30.18 7.12
CA THR A 719 -39.52 -30.48 5.72
C THR A 719 -40.99 -30.86 5.61
N ALA A 720 -41.50 -31.66 6.56
CA ALA A 720 -42.91 -32.01 6.64
C ALA A 720 -43.78 -30.76 6.90
N GLU A 721 -43.36 -29.88 7.83
CA GLU A 721 -44.02 -28.58 8.04
C GLU A 721 -44.03 -27.72 6.75
N CYS A 722 -42.93 -27.70 5.97
CA CYS A 722 -42.89 -27.00 4.67
C CYS A 722 -43.88 -27.62 3.66
N ARG A 723 -43.98 -28.95 3.58
CA ARG A 723 -44.92 -29.65 2.69
C ARG A 723 -46.38 -29.42 3.06
N GLU A 724 -46.67 -29.24 4.35
CA GLU A 724 -47.98 -28.80 4.85
C GLU A 724 -48.29 -27.32 4.52
N GLY A 725 -47.34 -26.60 3.90
CA GLY A 725 -47.52 -25.21 3.50
C GLY A 725 -47.28 -24.20 4.62
N LYS A 726 -46.68 -24.59 5.75
CA LYS A 726 -46.36 -23.65 6.85
C LYS A 726 -45.25 -22.66 6.46
N TYR A 727 -44.33 -23.08 5.59
CA TYR A 727 -43.24 -22.24 5.06
C TYR A 727 -43.21 -22.36 3.52
N PRO A 728 -44.13 -21.70 2.81
CA PRO A 728 -44.17 -21.77 1.34
C PRO A 728 -42.86 -21.29 0.72
N GLY A 729 -42.40 -22.00 -0.31
CA GLY A 729 -41.18 -21.66 -1.07
C GLY A 729 -39.86 -22.15 -0.46
N VAL A 730 -39.86 -22.59 0.79
CA VAL A 730 -38.67 -23.16 1.46
C VAL A 730 -38.49 -24.60 1.01
N VAL A 731 -37.38 -24.88 0.31
CA VAL A 731 -37.00 -26.26 -0.07
C VAL A 731 -36.22 -26.93 1.05
N ARG A 732 -36.11 -28.26 0.98
CA ARG A 732 -35.43 -29.05 2.02
C ARG A 732 -34.00 -28.60 2.25
N GLU A 733 -33.29 -28.30 1.17
CA GLU A 733 -31.94 -27.79 1.26
C GLU A 733 -31.91 -26.48 2.06
N ASP A 734 -32.92 -25.60 1.98
CA ASP A 734 -32.93 -24.33 2.74
C ASP A 734 -32.83 -24.60 4.23
N LEU A 735 -33.50 -25.65 4.71
CA LEU A 735 -33.49 -26.02 6.12
C LEU A 735 -32.07 -26.34 6.61
N VAL A 736 -31.33 -27.13 5.85
CA VAL A 736 -29.96 -27.57 6.18
C VAL A 736 -29.03 -26.37 6.32
N TRP A 737 -29.10 -25.44 5.36
CA TRP A 737 -28.30 -24.22 5.38
C TRP A 737 -28.75 -23.23 6.47
N THR A 738 -30.06 -23.05 6.66
CA THR A 738 -30.61 -22.15 7.70
C THR A 738 -30.24 -22.60 9.10
N LEU A 739 -30.11 -23.91 9.30
CA LEU A 739 -29.72 -24.50 10.56
C LEU A 739 -28.20 -24.46 10.77
N GLU A 740 -27.36 -24.21 9.77
CA GLU A 740 -25.89 -24.21 9.91
C GLU A 740 -25.34 -23.19 10.93
N PRO A 741 -25.80 -21.92 10.96
CA PRO A 741 -25.40 -20.97 12.00
C PRO A 741 -25.91 -21.38 13.38
N LEU A 742 -27.08 -22.01 13.44
CA LEU A 742 -27.68 -22.50 14.68
C LEU A 742 -26.95 -23.73 15.21
N VAL A 743 -26.49 -24.62 14.33
CA VAL A 743 -25.66 -25.79 14.62
C VAL A 743 -24.39 -25.44 15.39
N LYS A 744 -23.79 -24.28 15.10
CA LYS A 744 -22.64 -23.75 15.86
C LYS A 744 -23.01 -23.28 17.28
N ARG A 745 -24.29 -23.02 17.56
CA ARG A 745 -24.81 -22.46 18.83
C ARG A 745 -25.62 -23.45 19.68
N ILE A 746 -25.79 -24.71 19.25
CA ILE A 746 -26.78 -25.61 19.84
C ILE A 746 -26.45 -26.02 21.27
N ASP A 747 -27.17 -25.41 22.21
CA ASP A 747 -27.95 -26.14 23.19
C ASP A 747 -29.32 -26.51 22.55
N LEU A 748 -29.87 -27.71 22.79
CA LEU A 748 -30.92 -28.36 21.98
C LEU A 748 -32.31 -27.67 21.96
N SER A 749 -32.44 -26.45 22.49
CA SER A 749 -33.66 -25.62 22.54
C SER A 749 -34.07 -24.96 21.19
N LEU A 750 -33.47 -25.41 20.07
CA LEU A 750 -33.51 -24.86 18.71
C LEU A 750 -34.87 -24.59 18.06
N ASN A 751 -35.96 -25.05 18.65
CA ASN A 751 -37.24 -25.03 17.95
C ASN A 751 -37.77 -23.61 17.73
N ARG A 752 -37.39 -22.65 18.59
CA ARG A 752 -37.89 -21.27 18.48
C ARG A 752 -37.14 -20.46 17.42
N ASP A 753 -35.80 -20.55 17.39
CA ASP A 753 -35.00 -19.70 16.51
C ASP A 753 -34.91 -20.24 15.08
N ALA A 754 -34.91 -21.57 14.90
CA ALA A 754 -35.03 -22.16 13.57
C ALA A 754 -36.36 -21.79 12.92
N LYS A 755 -37.48 -21.88 13.66
CA LYS A 755 -38.80 -21.51 13.13
C LYS A 755 -38.89 -20.03 12.80
N LYS A 756 -38.31 -19.14 13.61
CA LYS A 756 -38.22 -17.70 13.28
C LYS A 756 -37.44 -17.45 11.99
N LEU A 757 -36.30 -18.12 11.80
CA LEU A 757 -35.51 -17.98 10.58
C LEU A 757 -36.24 -18.49 9.35
N LEU A 758 -36.88 -19.66 9.44
CA LEU A 758 -37.65 -20.24 8.34
C LEU A 758 -38.89 -19.40 8.00
N THR A 759 -39.55 -18.85 9.02
CA THR A 759 -40.63 -17.87 8.84
C THR A 759 -40.09 -16.64 8.10
N GLY A 760 -38.94 -16.09 8.52
CA GLY A 760 -38.30 -14.97 7.85
C GLY A 760 -37.91 -15.26 6.39
N ILE A 761 -37.31 -16.41 6.10
CA ILE A 761 -36.93 -16.82 4.74
C ILE A 761 -38.18 -17.01 3.87
N SER A 762 -39.22 -17.63 4.40
CA SER A 762 -40.49 -17.82 3.69
C SER A 762 -41.18 -16.47 3.41
N GLU A 763 -41.22 -15.58 4.40
CA GLU A 763 -41.72 -14.21 4.24
C GLU A 763 -40.94 -13.44 3.17
N LEU A 764 -39.61 -13.56 3.14
CA LEU A 764 -38.80 -12.93 2.09
C LEU A 764 -39.03 -13.55 0.72
N HIS A 765 -39.14 -14.87 0.61
CA HIS A 765 -39.47 -15.52 -0.66
C HIS A 765 -40.82 -15.06 -1.19
N GLN A 766 -41.81 -14.93 -0.31
CA GLN A 766 -43.13 -14.43 -0.66
C GLN A 766 -43.06 -12.95 -1.08
N LYS A 767 -42.38 -12.09 -0.31
CA LYS A 767 -42.18 -10.67 -0.64
C LYS A 767 -41.42 -10.48 -1.96
N GLY A 768 -40.39 -11.28 -2.22
CA GLY A 768 -39.65 -11.27 -3.49
C GLY A 768 -40.54 -11.69 -4.67
N LYS A 769 -41.42 -12.68 -4.47
CA LYS A 769 -42.40 -13.08 -5.49
C LYS A 769 -43.45 -11.99 -5.74
N GLU A 770 -43.92 -11.31 -4.69
CA GLU A 770 -44.85 -10.18 -4.78
C GLU A 770 -44.21 -8.96 -5.45
N SER A 771 -42.93 -8.70 -5.20
CA SER A 771 -42.17 -7.61 -5.85
C SER A 771 -41.66 -7.96 -7.26
N GLY A 772 -41.83 -9.21 -7.71
CA GLY A 772 -41.34 -9.70 -9.00
C GLY A 772 -39.81 -9.87 -9.05
N VAL A 773 -39.12 -9.73 -7.91
CA VAL A 773 -37.67 -9.91 -7.80
C VAL A 773 -37.39 -11.39 -7.52
N SER A 774 -36.87 -12.07 -8.54
CA SER A 774 -36.27 -13.41 -8.39
C SER A 774 -34.89 -13.26 -7.71
N THR A 775 -34.87 -13.05 -6.39
CA THR A 775 -33.62 -13.08 -5.63
C THR A 775 -33.06 -14.49 -5.57
N GLY A 776 -31.78 -14.63 -5.94
CA GLY A 776 -31.07 -15.88 -5.79
C GLY A 776 -31.00 -16.26 -4.31
N ARG A 777 -31.08 -17.56 -4.03
CA ARG A 777 -31.06 -18.11 -2.67
C ARG A 777 -29.86 -17.66 -1.84
N VAL A 778 -28.69 -17.54 -2.47
CA VAL A 778 -27.46 -17.04 -1.83
C VAL A 778 -27.63 -15.58 -1.37
N GLU A 779 -28.31 -14.76 -2.16
CA GLU A 779 -28.50 -13.32 -1.89
C GLU A 779 -29.40 -13.08 -0.69
N LEU A 780 -30.46 -13.88 -0.56
CA LEU A 780 -31.36 -13.88 0.60
C LEU A 780 -30.58 -14.11 1.90
N LEU A 781 -29.69 -15.10 1.89
CA LEU A 781 -28.89 -15.46 3.05
C LEU A 781 -27.82 -14.41 3.36
N THR A 782 -27.09 -13.94 2.35
CA THR A 782 -26.10 -12.86 2.54
C THR A 782 -26.76 -11.61 3.13
N ALA A 783 -27.96 -11.25 2.68
CA ALA A 783 -28.71 -10.14 3.26
C ALA A 783 -29.15 -10.42 4.71
N PHE A 784 -29.58 -11.64 5.04
CA PHE A 784 -29.94 -12.00 6.41
C PHE A 784 -28.75 -11.96 7.36
N GLU A 785 -27.61 -12.53 6.98
CA GLU A 785 -26.39 -12.49 7.79
C GLU A 785 -25.90 -11.06 7.99
N LYS A 786 -25.89 -10.27 6.91
CA LYS A 786 -25.49 -8.85 6.92
C LYS A 786 -26.30 -8.02 7.93
N PHE A 787 -27.60 -8.28 8.04
CA PHE A 787 -28.48 -7.55 8.97
C PHE A 787 -28.82 -8.31 10.25
N LYS A 788 -27.98 -9.28 10.65
CA LYS A 788 -28.15 -10.05 11.88
C LYS A 788 -29.56 -10.65 12.03
N PHE A 789 -30.09 -11.16 10.93
CA PHE A 789 -31.40 -11.80 10.83
C PHE A 789 -32.62 -10.87 10.96
N ASP A 790 -32.45 -9.56 10.75
CA ASP A 790 -33.55 -8.58 10.67
C ASP A 790 -34.31 -8.71 9.34
N THR A 791 -35.47 -9.37 9.36
CA THR A 791 -36.27 -9.69 8.15
C THR A 791 -36.67 -8.46 7.37
N GLU A 792 -36.98 -7.34 8.03
CA GLU A 792 -37.41 -6.12 7.38
C GLU A 792 -36.25 -5.43 6.65
N LYS A 793 -35.09 -5.30 7.31
CA LYS A 793 -33.90 -4.73 6.67
C LYS A 793 -33.39 -5.59 5.52
N SER A 794 -33.39 -6.92 5.67
CA SER A 794 -33.02 -7.82 4.59
C SER A 794 -34.00 -7.74 3.42
N ALA A 795 -35.31 -7.63 3.68
CA ALA A 795 -36.31 -7.41 2.63
C ALA A 795 -36.07 -6.10 1.86
N ASN A 796 -35.90 -4.99 2.60
CA ASN A 796 -35.72 -3.67 2.01
C ASN A 796 -34.44 -3.62 1.18
N TYR A 797 -33.34 -4.18 1.70
CA TYR A 797 -32.09 -4.27 0.97
C TYR A 797 -32.19 -5.08 -0.33
N LEU A 798 -32.83 -6.25 -0.28
CA LEU A 798 -32.99 -7.10 -1.47
C LEU A 798 -33.95 -6.50 -2.50
N ASN A 799 -35.05 -5.90 -2.05
CA ASN A 799 -35.96 -5.16 -2.92
C ASN A 799 -35.23 -4.00 -3.59
N ALA A 800 -34.44 -3.23 -2.83
CA ALA A 800 -33.65 -2.11 -3.35
C ALA A 800 -32.67 -2.57 -4.43
N ILE A 801 -31.88 -3.62 -4.15
CA ILE A 801 -30.94 -4.19 -5.12
C ILE A 801 -31.68 -4.73 -6.33
N GLY A 802 -32.75 -5.50 -6.15
CA GLY A 802 -33.55 -6.04 -7.23
C GLY A 802 -34.12 -4.96 -8.15
N THR A 803 -34.73 -3.92 -7.56
CA THR A 803 -35.27 -2.77 -8.29
C THR A 803 -34.17 -2.03 -9.05
N LEU A 804 -33.06 -1.68 -8.39
CA LEU A 804 -31.95 -0.95 -9.01
C LEU A 804 -31.26 -1.76 -10.12
N MET A 805 -31.04 -3.06 -9.90
CA MET A 805 -30.39 -3.94 -10.87
C MET A 805 -31.30 -4.27 -12.05
N SER A 806 -32.62 -4.38 -11.85
CA SER A 806 -33.58 -4.52 -12.96
C SER A 806 -33.60 -3.30 -13.89
N ARG A 807 -33.35 -2.11 -13.32
CA ARG A 807 -33.23 -0.84 -14.04
C ARG A 807 -31.78 -0.44 -14.33
N LYS A 808 -30.82 -1.39 -14.29
CA LYS A 808 -29.39 -1.13 -14.44
C LYS A 808 -29.05 -0.27 -15.67
N ALA A 809 -29.62 -0.61 -16.83
CA ALA A 809 -29.36 0.11 -18.08
C ALA A 809 -30.00 1.51 -18.11
N GLU A 810 -31.18 1.67 -17.52
CA GLU A 810 -31.90 2.96 -17.44
C GLU A 810 -31.20 3.93 -16.48
N LEU A 811 -30.79 3.43 -15.31
CA LEU A 811 -30.17 4.22 -14.24
C LEU A 811 -28.64 4.37 -14.40
N GLY A 812 -28.07 3.70 -15.40
CA GLY A 812 -26.63 3.67 -15.66
C GLY A 812 -25.82 3.09 -14.51
N VAL A 813 -26.39 2.17 -13.72
CA VAL A 813 -25.71 1.48 -12.62
C VAL A 813 -24.51 0.71 -13.18
N VAL A 814 -23.32 0.90 -12.62
CA VAL A 814 -22.09 0.28 -13.12
C VAL A 814 -22.01 -1.17 -12.66
N SER A 815 -22.17 -1.37 -11.35
CA SER A 815 -22.03 -2.67 -10.70
C SER A 815 -22.96 -2.82 -9.49
N ARG A 816 -23.06 -4.05 -8.99
CA ARG A 816 -23.85 -4.35 -7.79
C ARG A 816 -23.20 -3.74 -6.54
N GLU A 817 -21.88 -3.76 -6.48
CA GLU A 817 -21.09 -3.22 -5.37
C GLU A 817 -21.32 -1.71 -5.20
N GLU A 818 -21.52 -0.98 -6.31
CA GLU A 818 -21.90 0.44 -6.27
C GLU A 818 -23.24 0.65 -5.54
N VAL A 819 -24.25 -0.16 -5.87
CA VAL A 819 -25.58 -0.10 -5.27
C VAL A 819 -25.51 -0.46 -3.78
N GLU A 820 -24.76 -1.50 -3.43
CA GLU A 820 -24.60 -1.94 -2.05
C GLU A 820 -23.90 -0.87 -1.18
N ALA A 821 -22.82 -0.26 -1.68
CA ALA A 821 -22.13 0.81 -0.98
C ALA A 821 -23.03 2.05 -0.78
N ASP A 822 -23.90 2.37 -1.75
CA ASP A 822 -24.85 3.47 -1.62
C ASP A 822 -26.00 3.18 -0.66
N LEU A 823 -26.50 1.95 -0.64
CA LEU A 823 -27.50 1.54 0.35
C LEU A 823 -26.92 1.63 1.76
N GLU A 824 -25.69 1.17 1.98
CA GLU A 824 -25.04 1.28 3.28
C GLU A 824 -24.84 2.73 3.70
N LYS A 825 -24.33 3.58 2.80
CA LYS A 825 -24.11 5.01 3.07
C LYS A 825 -25.40 5.75 3.41
N ASN A 826 -26.54 5.29 2.89
CA ASN A 826 -27.85 5.90 3.08
C ASN A 826 -28.74 5.13 4.09
N ALA A 827 -28.14 4.37 5.00
CA ALA A 827 -28.85 3.64 6.06
C ALA A 827 -29.98 2.71 5.54
N LEU A 828 -29.76 2.12 4.35
CA LEU A 828 -30.68 1.20 3.66
C LEU A 828 -32.00 1.83 3.23
N ASP A 829 -32.06 3.16 3.12
CA ASP A 829 -33.20 3.88 2.55
C ASP A 829 -33.19 3.68 1.01
N ASP A 830 -33.95 2.69 0.57
CA ASP A 830 -34.07 2.26 -0.82
C ASP A 830 -34.70 3.34 -1.70
N VAL A 831 -35.74 4.02 -1.20
CA VAL A 831 -36.39 5.15 -1.88
C VAL A 831 -35.37 6.27 -2.14
N LYS A 832 -34.55 6.58 -1.13
CA LYS A 832 -33.48 7.58 -1.24
C LYS A 832 -32.45 7.19 -2.29
N VAL A 833 -31.96 5.95 -2.29
CA VAL A 833 -30.96 5.49 -3.27
C VAL A 833 -31.55 5.44 -4.68
N ILE A 834 -32.74 4.87 -4.86
CA ILE A 834 -33.43 4.84 -6.16
C ILE A 834 -33.56 6.25 -6.73
N LYS A 835 -34.01 7.20 -5.91
CA LYS A 835 -34.13 8.61 -6.31
C LYS A 835 -32.78 9.22 -6.70
N ILE A 836 -31.68 8.92 -5.98
CA ILE A 836 -30.34 9.38 -6.36
C ILE A 836 -29.96 8.85 -7.74
N PHE A 837 -30.17 7.55 -8.00
CA PHE A 837 -29.79 6.94 -9.28
C PHE A 837 -30.64 7.46 -10.45
N GLU A 838 -31.94 7.69 -10.23
CA GLU A 838 -32.81 8.32 -11.24
C GLU A 838 -32.32 9.71 -11.61
N GLU A 839 -31.94 10.51 -10.62
CA GLU A 839 -31.44 11.86 -10.84
C GLU A 839 -30.02 11.87 -11.46
N ILE A 840 -29.17 10.89 -11.12
CA ILE A 840 -27.89 10.69 -11.82
C ILE A 840 -28.14 10.43 -13.30
N ALA A 841 -29.09 9.55 -13.63
CA ALA A 841 -29.43 9.24 -15.01
C ALA A 841 -29.99 10.46 -15.76
N GLN A 842 -30.89 11.23 -15.13
CA GLN A 842 -31.41 12.48 -15.68
C GLN A 842 -30.31 13.51 -15.96
N LEU A 843 -29.35 13.68 -15.03
CA LEU A 843 -28.22 14.59 -15.21
C LEU A 843 -27.23 14.09 -16.25
N LYS A 844 -27.01 12.77 -16.35
CA LYS A 844 -26.18 12.16 -17.40
C LYS A 844 -26.79 12.33 -18.79
N ALA A 845 -28.12 12.29 -18.94
CA ALA A 845 -28.78 12.59 -20.21
C ALA A 845 -28.52 14.03 -20.69
N LYS A 846 -28.27 14.96 -19.74
CA LYS A 846 -27.89 16.37 -20.00
C LYS A 846 -26.38 16.62 -19.87
N SER A 847 -25.53 15.60 -20.09
CA SER A 847 -24.09 15.71 -19.81
C SER A 847 -23.41 16.89 -20.51
N SER A 848 -23.82 17.22 -21.73
CA SER A 848 -23.28 18.35 -22.50
C SER A 848 -23.55 19.72 -21.83
N GLU A 849 -24.72 19.90 -21.21
CA GLU A 849 -25.11 21.15 -20.53
C GLU A 849 -24.34 21.35 -19.21
N ILE A 850 -23.96 20.26 -18.56
CA ILE A 850 -23.20 20.25 -17.30
C ILE A 850 -21.68 20.10 -17.50
N GLY A 851 -21.16 20.32 -18.71
CA GLY A 851 -19.73 20.27 -18.99
C GLY A 851 -19.12 18.87 -18.87
N ASN A 852 -19.87 17.83 -19.26
CA ASN A 852 -19.49 16.42 -19.22
C ASN A 852 -19.00 15.98 -17.83
N ALA A 853 -19.73 16.31 -16.77
CA ALA A 853 -19.44 15.87 -15.41
C ALA A 853 -19.32 14.33 -15.30
N SER A 854 -18.32 13.87 -14.52
CA SER A 854 -18.15 12.46 -14.22
C SER A 854 -19.32 11.96 -13.36
N ARG A 855 -19.53 10.63 -13.32
CA ARG A 855 -20.63 10.05 -12.52
C ARG A 855 -20.42 10.32 -11.04
N GLU A 856 -19.17 10.25 -10.59
CA GLU A 856 -18.72 10.51 -9.23
C GLU A 856 -18.95 11.98 -8.84
N GLU A 857 -18.68 12.93 -9.75
CA GLU A 857 -18.94 14.35 -9.52
C GLU A 857 -20.44 14.64 -9.39
N ILE A 858 -21.27 14.05 -10.27
CA ILE A 858 -22.74 14.17 -10.19
C ILE A 858 -23.23 13.63 -8.84
N LYS A 859 -22.76 12.44 -8.46
CA LYS A 859 -23.15 11.76 -7.22
C LYS A 859 -22.72 12.54 -5.98
N ALA A 860 -21.50 13.09 -5.97
CA ALA A 860 -21.01 13.95 -4.89
C ALA A 860 -21.88 15.20 -4.74
N MET A 861 -22.23 15.86 -5.84
CA MET A 861 -23.06 17.08 -5.81
C MET A 861 -24.51 16.79 -5.40
N LEU A 862 -25.12 15.71 -5.90
CA LEU A 862 -26.45 15.26 -5.50
C LEU A 862 -26.53 14.90 -4.01
N SER A 863 -25.46 14.28 -3.49
CA SER A 863 -25.36 13.93 -2.06
C SER A 863 -25.34 15.18 -1.18
N LEU A 864 -24.65 16.24 -1.62
CA LEU A 864 -24.60 17.52 -0.92
C LEU A 864 -25.93 18.27 -1.00
N ALA A 865 -26.62 18.20 -2.15
CA ALA A 865 -27.90 18.87 -2.39
C ALA A 865 -29.10 18.18 -1.72
N TRP A 866 -28.86 17.30 -0.75
CA TRP A 866 -29.92 16.61 -0.04
C TRP A 866 -30.76 17.60 0.80
N GLY A 867 -32.06 17.68 0.52
CA GLY A 867 -32.98 18.61 1.19
C GLY A 867 -33.27 19.91 0.42
N VAL A 868 -32.61 20.14 -0.73
CA VAL A 868 -32.92 21.27 -1.61
C VAL A 868 -34.12 20.92 -2.51
N GLU A 869 -35.09 21.83 -2.62
CA GLU A 869 -36.19 21.71 -3.59
C GLU A 869 -35.64 21.80 -5.02
N ASP A 870 -36.22 21.02 -5.94
CA ASP A 870 -35.73 20.93 -7.34
C ASP A 870 -34.24 20.56 -7.44
N ARG A 871 -33.86 19.51 -6.69
CA ARG A 871 -32.48 19.03 -6.54
C ARG A 871 -31.75 18.82 -7.87
N VAL A 872 -32.44 18.30 -8.89
CA VAL A 872 -31.86 18.07 -10.22
C VAL A 872 -31.44 19.38 -10.87
N THR A 873 -32.32 20.38 -10.89
CA THR A 873 -32.03 21.67 -11.52
C THR A 873 -30.93 22.43 -10.78
N VAL A 874 -30.97 22.42 -9.44
CA VAL A 874 -29.91 23.04 -8.62
C VAL A 874 -28.58 22.34 -8.85
N THR A 875 -28.56 21.01 -8.86
CA THR A 875 -27.34 20.24 -9.10
C THR A 875 -26.81 20.45 -10.52
N GLN A 876 -27.70 20.53 -11.51
CA GLN A 876 -27.33 20.84 -12.89
C GLN A 876 -26.59 22.18 -12.98
N ARG A 877 -27.14 23.23 -12.33
CA ARG A 877 -26.52 24.56 -12.27
C ARG A 877 -25.19 24.51 -11.51
N CYS A 878 -25.14 23.84 -10.36
CA CYS A 878 -23.92 23.71 -9.56
C CYS A 878 -22.80 22.98 -10.32
N LEU A 879 -23.12 21.90 -11.05
CA LEU A 879 -22.14 21.16 -11.84
C LEU A 879 -21.61 21.96 -13.03
N SER A 880 -22.49 22.72 -13.71
CA SER A 880 -22.07 23.64 -14.78
C SER A 880 -21.09 24.68 -14.25
N THR A 881 -21.40 25.32 -13.12
CA THR A 881 -20.52 26.28 -12.44
C THR A 881 -19.22 25.62 -11.97
N TYR A 882 -19.28 24.44 -11.36
CA TYR A 882 -18.11 23.68 -10.92
C TYR A 882 -17.18 23.36 -12.09
N ARG A 883 -17.71 22.90 -13.23
CA ARG A 883 -16.91 22.59 -14.42
C ARG A 883 -16.27 23.83 -15.04
N LYS A 884 -16.98 24.96 -15.11
CA LYS A 884 -16.41 26.24 -15.57
C LYS A 884 -15.23 26.66 -14.70
N LEU A 885 -15.39 26.59 -13.38
CA LEU A 885 -14.32 26.93 -12.44
C LEU A 885 -13.14 25.95 -12.54
N MET A 886 -13.39 24.65 -12.71
CA MET A 886 -12.35 23.64 -12.91
C MET A 886 -11.60 23.75 -14.24
N GLN A 887 -12.12 24.48 -15.22
CA GLN A 887 -11.43 24.76 -16.50
C GLN A 887 -10.60 26.06 -16.43
N ASP A 888 -10.88 26.95 -15.49
CA ASP A 888 -10.12 28.18 -15.28
C ASP A 888 -9.03 27.96 -14.21
N ASP A 889 -7.93 27.35 -14.65
CA ASP A 889 -6.75 27.12 -13.81
C ASP A 889 -6.23 28.42 -13.18
N THR A 890 -6.39 29.57 -13.86
CA THR A 890 -5.91 30.86 -13.35
C THR A 890 -6.69 31.28 -12.11
N GLN A 891 -8.02 31.13 -12.15
CA GLN A 891 -8.88 31.42 -11.00
C GLN A 891 -8.64 30.42 -9.86
N LEU A 892 -8.54 29.13 -10.14
CA LEU A 892 -8.31 28.13 -9.11
C LEU A 892 -6.95 28.30 -8.42
N MET A 893 -5.90 28.58 -9.19
CA MET A 893 -4.57 28.86 -8.65
C MET A 893 -4.57 30.13 -7.77
N SER A 894 -5.38 31.13 -8.13
CA SER A 894 -5.54 32.34 -7.30
C SER A 894 -6.27 32.06 -5.97
N LEU A 895 -7.16 31.07 -5.93
CA LEU A 895 -7.95 30.72 -4.76
C LEU A 895 -7.24 29.74 -3.82
N PHE A 896 -6.60 28.71 -4.38
CA PHE A 896 -6.09 27.56 -3.63
C PHE A 896 -4.56 27.39 -3.70
N GLY A 897 -3.85 28.19 -4.49
CA GLY A 897 -2.40 28.04 -4.69
C GLY A 897 -2.07 26.91 -5.66
N ASN A 898 -0.99 26.16 -5.42
CA ASN A 898 -0.47 25.17 -6.38
C ASN A 898 -1.26 23.84 -6.34
N GLY A 899 -2.37 23.81 -7.07
CA GLY A 899 -3.17 22.61 -7.32
C GLY A 899 -4.39 22.46 -6.42
N VAL A 900 -5.43 21.80 -6.95
CA VAL A 900 -6.71 21.57 -6.27
C VAL A 900 -6.84 20.08 -5.95
N GLY A 901 -6.52 19.71 -4.71
CA GLY A 901 -6.71 18.36 -4.19
C GLY A 901 -8.20 18.04 -3.94
N GLU A 902 -8.52 16.79 -3.58
CA GLU A 902 -9.91 16.42 -3.29
C GLU A 902 -10.54 17.23 -2.12
N PRO A 903 -9.81 17.60 -1.05
CA PRO A 903 -10.36 18.48 -0.01
C PRO A 903 -10.77 19.87 -0.55
N GLU A 904 -9.96 20.46 -1.45
CA GLU A 904 -10.29 21.72 -2.11
C GLU A 904 -11.47 21.56 -3.08
N ARG A 905 -11.54 20.44 -3.82
CA ARG A 905 -12.67 20.13 -4.71
C ARG A 905 -13.97 19.97 -3.93
N GLN A 906 -13.92 19.25 -2.82
CA GLN A 906 -15.07 19.07 -1.94
C GLN A 906 -15.56 20.42 -1.38
N TYR A 907 -14.63 21.23 -0.89
CA TYR A 907 -14.93 22.58 -0.42
C TYR A 907 -15.49 23.50 -1.51
N LEU A 908 -14.98 23.38 -2.74
CA LEU A 908 -15.49 24.08 -3.91
C LEU A 908 -16.93 23.67 -4.21
N ARG A 909 -17.25 22.37 -4.20
CA ARG A 909 -18.62 21.85 -4.39
C ARG A 909 -19.59 22.39 -3.32
N GLU A 910 -19.20 22.34 -2.06
CA GLU A 910 -20.00 22.87 -0.94
C GLU A 910 -20.24 24.38 -1.06
N SER A 911 -19.21 25.13 -1.44
CA SER A 911 -19.31 26.58 -1.66
C SER A 911 -20.25 26.91 -2.82
N ILE A 912 -20.18 26.16 -3.93
CA ILE A 912 -21.07 26.37 -5.09
C ILE A 912 -22.51 26.05 -4.72
N LEU A 913 -22.73 24.92 -4.03
CA LEU A 913 -24.06 24.52 -3.61
C LEU A 913 -24.69 25.52 -2.64
N ARG A 914 -23.89 26.09 -1.72
CA ARG A 914 -24.34 27.12 -0.78
C ARG A 914 -25.00 28.30 -1.48
N PHE A 915 -24.52 28.68 -2.66
CA PHE A 915 -25.10 29.76 -3.48
C PHE A 915 -25.93 29.23 -4.65
N LEU A 916 -26.42 27.99 -4.55
CA LEU A 916 -27.30 27.34 -5.54
C LEU A 916 -26.75 27.43 -6.98
N GLY A 917 -25.42 27.36 -7.11
CA GLY A 917 -24.73 27.42 -8.39
C GLY A 917 -24.49 28.83 -8.95
N ASP A 918 -24.76 29.90 -8.19
CA ASP A 918 -24.38 31.27 -8.57
C ASP A 918 -22.85 31.42 -8.57
N GLU A 919 -22.27 31.57 -9.76
CA GLU A 919 -20.84 31.64 -10.00
C GLU A 919 -20.19 32.85 -9.30
N GLU A 920 -20.81 34.02 -9.39
CA GLU A 920 -20.26 35.26 -8.85
C GLU A 920 -20.29 35.26 -7.32
N ALA A 921 -21.40 34.81 -6.73
CA ALA A 921 -21.53 34.68 -5.29
C ALA A 921 -20.56 33.63 -4.72
N SER A 922 -20.43 32.48 -5.39
CA SER A 922 -19.51 31.41 -5.00
C SER A 922 -18.05 31.86 -5.05
N LEU A 923 -17.64 32.50 -6.15
CA LEU A 923 -16.29 33.06 -6.29
C LEU A 923 -16.04 34.18 -5.29
N GLY A 924 -17.01 35.07 -5.07
CA GLY A 924 -16.92 36.14 -4.09
C GLY A 924 -16.71 35.60 -2.68
N TYR A 925 -17.41 34.52 -2.33
CA TYR A 925 -17.23 33.82 -1.06
C TYR A 925 -15.85 33.17 -0.93
N LEU A 926 -15.42 32.41 -1.94
CA LEU A 926 -14.11 31.75 -1.95
C LEU A 926 -12.96 32.76 -1.88
N LYS A 927 -13.07 33.90 -2.57
CA LYS A 927 -12.11 35.01 -2.49
C LYS A 927 -12.02 35.58 -1.08
N LYS A 928 -13.15 35.79 -0.40
CA LYS A 928 -13.15 36.25 1.00
C LYS A 928 -12.45 35.27 1.94
N VAL A 929 -12.72 33.97 1.77
CA VAL A 929 -12.08 32.91 2.57
C VAL A 929 -10.58 32.87 2.30
N SER A 930 -10.18 32.90 1.03
CA SER A 930 -8.76 32.94 0.63
C SER A 930 -8.06 34.20 1.14
N GLU A 931 -8.71 35.37 1.13
CA GLU A 931 -8.15 36.62 1.66
C GLU A 931 -7.91 36.57 3.18
N ILE A 932 -8.83 35.95 3.94
CA ILE A 932 -8.64 35.75 5.38
C ILE A 932 -7.50 34.76 5.64
N LEU A 933 -7.46 33.63 4.92
CA LEU A 933 -6.39 32.63 5.06
C LEU A 933 -5.03 33.20 4.66
N GLY A 934 -4.97 34.05 3.63
CA GLY A 934 -3.76 34.75 3.20
C GLY A 934 -3.20 35.72 4.24
N LYS A 935 -4.01 36.19 5.20
CA LYS A 935 -3.53 36.97 6.35
C LYS A 935 -2.83 36.12 7.41
N GLY A 936 -2.84 34.79 7.26
CA GLY A 936 -2.04 33.77 7.96
C GLY A 936 -1.44 34.22 9.29
N GLU A 937 -0.21 34.72 9.25
CA GLU A 937 0.57 35.15 10.42
C GLU A 937 -0.15 36.18 11.31
N ALA A 938 -0.86 37.16 10.73
CA ALA A 938 -1.56 38.20 11.48
C ALA A 938 -2.82 37.70 12.20
N LEU A 939 -3.30 36.51 11.84
CA LEU A 939 -4.49 35.87 12.42
C LEU A 939 -4.18 34.55 13.12
N GLY A 940 -2.90 34.17 13.23
CA GLY A 940 -2.49 32.93 13.87
C GLY A 940 -2.76 31.66 13.07
N TRP A 941 -2.80 31.76 11.73
CA TRP A 941 -3.06 30.64 10.83
C TRP A 941 -4.40 29.92 11.11
N PRO A 942 -5.54 30.64 11.02
CA PRO A 942 -6.84 30.06 11.33
C PRO A 942 -7.16 28.90 10.39
N SER A 943 -7.88 27.89 10.90
CA SER A 943 -8.37 26.79 10.07
C SER A 943 -9.43 27.28 9.08
N ARG A 944 -9.55 26.62 7.91
CA ARG A 944 -10.58 26.94 6.90
C ARG A 944 -11.99 26.89 7.50
N GLU A 945 -12.27 25.91 8.34
CA GLU A 945 -13.56 25.75 9.02
C GLU A 945 -13.88 26.91 9.97
N LEU A 946 -12.90 27.39 10.75
CA LEU A 946 -13.08 28.58 11.59
C LEU A 946 -13.39 29.81 10.75
N VAL A 947 -12.69 29.99 9.63
CA VAL A 947 -12.91 31.11 8.69
C VAL A 947 -14.32 31.06 8.09
N VAL A 948 -14.75 29.88 7.63
CA VAL A 948 -16.09 29.65 7.05
C VAL A 948 -17.18 29.97 8.07
N THR A 949 -17.10 29.38 9.27
CA THR A 949 -18.09 29.56 10.33
C THR A 949 -18.18 31.01 10.82
N THR A 950 -17.06 31.71 10.96
CA THR A 950 -17.07 33.14 11.34
C THR A 950 -17.54 34.06 10.22
N LEU A 951 -17.23 33.76 8.95
CA LEU A 951 -17.81 34.50 7.82
C LEU A 951 -19.33 34.36 7.78
N ASP A 952 -19.84 33.15 8.01
CA ASP A 952 -21.28 32.88 8.03
C ASP A 952 -21.98 33.59 9.19
N ALA A 953 -21.40 33.52 10.38
CA ALA A 953 -21.91 34.21 11.56
C ALA A 953 -21.98 35.74 11.37
N HIS A 954 -21.26 36.30 10.40
CA HIS A 954 -21.17 37.74 10.16
C HIS A 954 -21.71 38.13 8.77
N ASN A 955 -22.63 37.35 8.21
CA ASN A 955 -23.30 37.64 6.93
C ASN A 955 -22.31 37.93 5.80
N LEU A 956 -21.20 37.18 5.76
CA LEU A 956 -20.13 37.31 4.77
C LEU A 956 -19.44 38.68 4.78
N ASP A 957 -19.52 39.45 5.88
CA ASP A 957 -18.77 40.68 6.08
C ASP A 957 -17.32 40.34 6.46
N LEU A 958 -16.45 40.45 5.46
CA LEU A 958 -15.02 40.18 5.55
C LEU A 958 -14.33 40.94 6.70
N ARG A 959 -14.71 42.19 6.95
CA ARG A 959 -14.04 43.02 7.97
C ARG A 959 -14.42 42.54 9.37
N LYS A 960 -15.70 42.28 9.59
CA LYS A 960 -16.19 41.75 10.87
C LYS A 960 -15.61 40.37 11.14
N ALA A 961 -15.65 39.47 10.17
CA ALA A 961 -15.11 38.11 10.34
C ALA A 961 -13.60 38.12 10.63
N THR A 962 -12.82 38.95 9.92
CA THR A 962 -11.40 39.14 10.20
C THR A 962 -11.15 39.68 11.62
N ALA A 963 -11.97 40.63 12.08
CA ALA A 963 -11.88 41.18 13.43
C ALA A 963 -12.19 40.12 14.50
N ALA A 964 -13.24 39.32 14.31
CA ALA A 964 -13.62 38.25 15.22
C ALA A 964 -12.55 37.16 15.32
N ILE A 965 -11.97 36.72 14.19
CA ILE A 965 -10.88 35.74 14.18
C ILE A 965 -9.64 36.31 14.89
N ARG A 966 -9.33 37.59 14.67
CA ARG A 966 -8.21 38.26 15.34
C ARG A 966 -8.42 38.34 16.85
N GLU A 967 -9.61 38.69 17.29
CA GLU A 967 -9.97 38.75 18.71
C GLU A 967 -9.85 37.37 19.36
N GLU A 968 -10.35 36.33 18.69
CA GLU A 968 -10.22 34.95 19.17
C GLU A 968 -8.75 34.49 19.22
N TYR A 969 -7.95 34.83 18.21
CA TYR A 969 -6.51 34.56 18.22
C TYR A 969 -5.80 35.26 19.39
N HIS A 970 -6.07 36.55 19.62
CA HIS A 970 -5.51 37.27 20.77
C HIS A 970 -5.96 36.66 22.08
N ARG A 971 -7.23 36.28 22.21
CA ARG A 971 -7.76 35.60 23.39
C ARG A 971 -7.01 34.30 23.68
N VAL A 972 -6.80 33.45 22.66
CA VAL A 972 -6.05 32.19 22.79
C VAL A 972 -4.58 32.46 23.10
N ARG A 973 -3.96 33.45 22.44
CA ARG A 973 -2.56 33.81 22.68
C ARG A 973 -2.34 34.38 24.08
N ASP A 974 -3.26 35.18 24.59
CA ASP A 974 -3.23 35.72 25.95
C ASP A 974 -3.37 34.60 26.99
N LEU A 975 -4.22 33.60 26.73
CA LEU A 975 -4.31 32.40 27.57
C LEU A 975 -2.98 31.61 27.56
N GLN A 976 -2.37 31.42 26.39
CA GLN A 976 -1.06 30.77 26.27
C GLN A 976 0.05 31.55 26.98
N LEU A 977 0.11 32.88 26.82
CA LEU A 977 1.08 33.73 27.51
C LEU A 977 0.87 33.68 29.02
N LYS A 978 -0.38 33.69 29.51
CA LYS A 978 -0.67 33.50 30.95
C LYS A 978 -0.17 32.14 31.45
N GLU A 979 -0.31 31.08 30.66
CA GLU A 979 0.25 29.77 30.98
C GLU A 979 1.79 29.76 30.95
N GLU A 980 2.42 30.41 29.97
CA GLU A 980 3.88 30.55 29.87
C GLU A 980 4.45 31.37 31.03
N TYR A 981 3.83 32.50 31.38
CA TYR A 981 4.18 33.29 32.57
C TYR A 981 4.01 32.46 33.86
N ALA A 982 2.92 31.68 33.98
CA ALA A 982 2.71 30.80 35.12
C ALA A 982 3.75 29.67 35.20
N LYS A 983 4.29 29.20 34.06
CA LYS A 983 5.39 28.24 33.97
C LYS A 983 6.75 28.88 34.30
N ASN A 984 7.04 30.06 33.75
CA ASN A 984 8.29 30.78 34.00
C ASN A 984 8.39 31.26 35.46
N LYS A 985 7.29 31.72 36.06
CA LYS A 985 7.22 32.04 37.50
C LYS A 985 7.46 30.81 38.36
N ALA A 986 6.96 29.64 37.96
CA ALA A 986 7.23 28.38 38.67
C ALA A 986 8.71 27.96 38.54
N LYS A 987 9.34 28.18 37.38
CA LYS A 987 10.78 27.91 37.17
C LYS A 987 11.67 28.85 37.99
N GLN A 988 11.38 30.16 37.98
CA GLN A 988 12.14 31.13 38.78
C GLN A 988 12.00 30.90 40.28
N GLY A 989 10.81 30.48 40.74
CA GLY A 989 10.59 30.06 42.13
C GLY A 989 11.38 28.81 42.52
N ALA A 990 11.66 27.89 41.59
CA ALA A 990 12.46 26.70 41.84
C ALA A 990 13.97 26.98 41.88
N THR A 991 14.48 27.92 41.06
CA THR A 991 15.92 28.27 41.06
C THR A 991 16.33 29.22 42.18
N GLY A 992 15.40 29.94 42.80
CA GLY A 992 15.68 30.80 43.96
C GLY A 992 15.82 30.05 45.28
N GLY A 993 15.37 28.78 45.35
CA GLY A 993 15.43 27.96 46.57
C GLY A 993 16.78 27.30 46.83
N THR A 994 17.64 27.15 45.81
CA THR A 994 18.94 26.47 45.91
C THR A 994 20.14 27.41 46.11
N ALA A 995 19.90 28.73 46.26
CA ALA A 995 20.95 29.69 46.61
C ALA A 995 20.89 30.13 48.09
N ALA A 996 19.95 29.59 48.87
CA ALA A 996 19.77 29.86 50.30
C ALA A 996 19.91 28.61 51.19
N GLU A 997 20.29 27.47 50.61
CA GLU A 997 20.91 26.31 51.29
C GLU A 997 22.38 26.26 50.86
#